data_AF-A0A519D1B8-F1
#
_entry.id   AF-A0A519D1B8-F1
#
_cell.length_a   1.000
_cell.length_b   1.000
_cell.length_c   1.000
_cell.angle_alpha   90.00
_cell.angle_beta   90.00
_cell.angle_gamma   90.00
#
_symmetry.space_group_name_H-M   'P 1'
#
loop_
_entity.id
_entity.type
_entity.pdbx_description
1 polymer ?
#
loop_
_entity_poly.entity_id
_entity_poly.type
_entity_poly.pdbx_seq_one_letter_code
_entity_poly.pdbx_strand_id
1 'polypeptide(L)'
;MRTAHLRRDEEAVSAVIGTVLLFAGVVSIIGVMMVSMIPVINDLEGAVEKNGMSGQFEKYSFESIRLSESGMPGDRVEITLDPLDGELGWDQQNGGMWMSATWQEEQSFRMRSILDLDDLVELRYPDGELGVVCWDDLRLGPARIEKTTIGDFSGKLFVTPSLGIAQNLEPINLELTQGNSQLEGKILGIDSEVFELPLNGESGQAILSSSASTNKLFVRGEGGVTVFPPISADPLTGEGQNWLVPIPSGKVELHLVAKDSFRIDWKGYGYGDVEYREYAIASGGFFDEGASWSKSFNSNEDSVVHLSTSSPAQLLLVIGEEGAGNAPWPSVTGSSQGINFLPPALDGELIVENPSQSAIVVRTLGGALSVAANDTLRITWPPINANGAAWLSADEPIQLHWVPNSDNSNEDRNGSMFFLGATDTGRISGSVFNHIPVTDNGGISSTSYQIFPAGPFVSYSIPNWNIYGNITSPSTSEESAVDLSVISVLFNSSGNGGRILSSSGANGAVVIPHDGFERCVAINVQASGWIKTILPWGDISRAGEKEINSAWKEGTYPSSLRIRIYAEVDDNPSSALATGWAFHLPRLTYTFDTSISGLELATTAGAIMTNYPQVQATAISGPSDRSGPGPRFSATIPIAYPTGDQISGSSAVDVDLTLVRRDQLISSVAYEVRRGWTGPYGGVLAAWSSQDLTHSEDWAIFPQQLQMLNDYKGWVPTPTPNSPETVYHTQGEPIHFSLQISILEHEANGVS
;
A
#
# COMPACT_ATOMS: atom_id res chain seq x y z
N MET A 1 74.55 74.49 44.42
CA MET A 1 74.02 73.25 43.84
C MET A 1 73.76 72.27 44.97
N ARG A 2 72.49 72.05 45.35
CA ARG A 2 72.07 71.02 46.31
C ARG A 2 71.53 69.85 45.49
N THR A 3 72.17 68.70 45.58
CA THR A 3 71.71 67.44 45.01
C THR A 3 70.56 66.91 45.85
N ALA A 4 69.38 66.81 45.25
CA ALA A 4 68.22 66.16 45.86
C ALA A 4 68.35 64.64 45.69
N HIS A 5 68.50 63.91 46.80
CA HIS A 5 68.38 62.46 46.82
C HIS A 5 66.90 62.09 46.74
N LEU A 6 66.47 61.55 45.60
CA LEU A 6 65.22 60.78 45.49
C LEU A 6 65.42 59.46 46.22
N ARG A 7 64.78 59.32 47.39
CA ARG A 7 64.70 58.06 48.15
C ARG A 7 63.59 57.23 47.51
N ARG A 8 63.94 56.07 46.95
CA ARG A 8 62.99 55.12 46.35
C ARG A 8 62.37 54.30 47.49
N ASP A 9 61.06 54.41 47.70
CA ASP A 9 60.33 53.62 48.72
C ASP A 9 60.17 52.17 48.23
N GLU A 10 61.11 51.30 48.60
CA GLU A 10 61.04 49.86 48.31
C GLU A 10 59.86 49.17 49.03
N GLU A 11 59.42 49.71 50.17
CA GLU A 11 58.24 49.24 50.92
C GLU A 11 56.93 49.48 50.16
N ALA A 12 56.79 50.64 49.50
CA ALA A 12 55.62 50.94 48.67
C ALA A 12 55.58 50.04 47.42
N VAL A 13 56.74 49.73 46.82
CA VAL A 13 56.84 48.81 45.67
C VAL A 13 56.50 47.38 46.08
N SER A 14 56.97 46.91 47.24
CA SER A 14 56.65 45.58 47.76
C SER A 14 55.16 45.43 48.10
N ALA A 15 54.53 46.46 48.66
CA ALA A 15 53.10 46.44 48.96
C ALA A 15 52.23 46.40 47.68
N VAL A 16 52.63 47.13 46.64
CA VAL A 16 51.97 47.10 45.32
C VAL A 16 52.15 45.74 44.63
N ILE A 17 53.36 45.15 44.69
CA ILE A 17 53.60 43.80 44.13
C ILE A 17 52.77 42.75 44.89
N GLY A 18 52.69 42.85 46.21
CA GLY A 18 51.89 41.95 47.04
C GLY A 18 50.39 42.03 46.74
N THR A 19 49.85 43.23 46.51
CA THR A 19 48.44 43.41 46.12
C THR A 19 48.15 42.93 44.70
N VAL A 20 49.06 43.16 43.75
CA VAL A 20 48.93 42.64 42.37
C VAL A 20 49.00 41.11 42.34
N LEU A 21 49.89 40.49 43.11
CA LEU A 21 49.98 39.03 43.20
C LEU A 21 48.75 38.41 43.88
N LEU A 22 48.19 39.06 44.90
CA LEU A 22 46.94 38.63 45.52
C LEU A 22 45.76 38.71 44.55
N PHE A 23 45.64 39.80 43.80
CA PHE A 23 44.62 39.94 42.75
C PHE A 23 44.82 38.92 41.63
N ALA A 24 46.05 38.71 41.17
CA ALA A 24 46.36 37.71 40.15
C ALA A 24 46.05 36.28 40.63
N GLY A 25 46.33 35.97 41.91
CA GLY A 25 45.98 34.68 42.52
C GLY A 25 44.47 34.46 42.62
N VAL A 26 43.71 35.49 43.01
CA VAL A 26 42.24 35.42 43.07
C VAL A 26 41.63 35.28 41.67
N VAL A 27 42.11 36.05 40.69
CA VAL A 27 41.66 35.94 39.28
C VAL A 27 42.02 34.58 38.68
N SER A 28 43.19 34.02 39.02
CA SER A 28 43.58 32.66 38.64
C SER A 28 42.63 31.61 39.22
N ILE A 29 42.26 31.71 40.50
CA ILE A 29 41.34 30.76 41.14
C ILE A 29 39.93 30.89 40.56
N ILE A 30 39.44 32.11 40.35
CA ILE A 30 38.14 32.34 39.70
C ILE A 30 38.15 31.84 38.25
N GLY A 31 39.25 32.04 37.51
CA GLY A 31 39.41 31.54 36.15
C GLY A 31 39.38 30.01 36.10
N VAL A 32 40.12 29.33 37.00
CA VAL A 32 40.09 27.87 37.11
C VAL A 32 38.71 27.36 37.54
N MET A 33 38.05 28.04 38.48
CA MET A 33 36.68 27.70 38.89
C MET A 33 35.67 27.90 37.76
N MET A 34 35.73 29.00 37.00
CA MET A 34 34.89 29.23 35.82
C MET A 34 35.09 28.13 34.78
N VAL A 35 36.34 27.79 34.45
CA VAL A 35 36.64 26.71 33.48
C VAL A 35 36.08 25.37 33.93
N SER A 36 36.02 25.10 35.24
CA SER A 36 35.41 23.87 35.78
C SER A 36 33.88 23.92 35.92
N MET A 37 33.27 25.10 36.10
CA MET A 37 31.83 25.26 36.27
C MET A 37 31.06 25.45 34.96
N ILE A 38 31.67 26.06 33.94
CA ILE A 38 31.02 26.30 32.63
C ILE A 38 30.48 24.98 32.02
N PRO A 39 31.22 23.86 32.00
CA PRO A 39 30.69 22.61 31.47
C PRO A 39 29.48 22.08 32.24
N VAL A 40 29.44 22.27 33.57
CA VAL A 40 28.33 21.83 34.42
C VAL A 40 27.10 22.70 34.23
N ILE A 41 27.29 24.01 34.03
CA ILE A 41 26.20 24.95 33.75
C ILE A 41 25.58 24.61 32.38
N ASN A 42 26.40 24.41 31.35
CA ASN A 42 25.91 24.04 30.02
C ASN A 42 25.19 22.68 30.00
N ASP A 43 25.63 21.71 30.81
CA ASP A 43 24.94 20.41 30.95
C ASP A 43 23.60 20.55 31.69
N LEU A 44 23.52 21.41 32.72
CA LEU A 44 22.27 21.71 33.41
C LEU A 44 21.28 22.48 32.53
N GLU A 45 21.79 23.43 31.73
CA GLU A 45 21.00 24.19 30.76
C GLU A 45 20.43 23.27 29.68
N GLY A 46 21.26 22.43 29.05
CA GLY A 46 20.80 21.43 28.08
C GLY A 46 19.81 20.41 28.68
N ALA A 47 19.94 20.06 29.95
CA ALA A 47 18.97 19.19 30.63
C ALA A 47 17.62 19.89 30.87
N VAL A 48 17.62 21.20 31.15
CA VAL A 48 16.39 21.99 31.27
C VAL A 48 15.73 22.14 29.90
N GLU A 49 16.49 22.46 28.85
CA GLU A 49 16.01 22.52 27.47
C GLU A 49 15.42 21.19 27.03
N LYS A 50 16.11 20.08 27.29
CA LYS A 50 15.62 18.74 26.99
C LYS A 50 14.26 18.49 27.66
N ASN A 51 14.13 18.81 28.94
CA ASN A 51 12.86 18.60 29.64
C ASN A 51 11.75 19.51 29.12
N GLY A 52 12.08 20.76 28.79
CA GLY A 52 11.14 21.72 28.18
C GLY A 52 10.64 21.23 26.83
N MET A 53 11.55 20.89 25.92
CA MET A 53 11.19 20.42 24.59
C MET A 53 10.55 19.02 24.61
N SER A 54 10.99 18.12 25.50
CA SER A 54 10.34 16.81 25.69
C SER A 54 8.87 16.97 26.06
N GLY A 55 8.54 17.89 26.98
CA GLY A 55 7.14 18.17 27.34
C GLY A 55 6.32 18.73 26.17
N GLN A 56 6.92 19.55 25.31
CA GLN A 56 6.27 20.07 24.10
C GLN A 56 6.05 18.95 23.05
N PHE A 57 7.04 18.08 22.84
CA PHE A 57 6.93 16.93 21.94
C PHE A 57 5.98 15.86 22.47
N GLU A 58 5.85 15.69 23.79
CA GLU A 58 4.81 14.87 24.43
C GLU A 58 3.42 15.40 24.11
N LYS A 59 3.21 16.71 24.22
CA LYS A 59 1.94 17.34 23.82
C LYS A 59 1.66 17.15 22.34
N TYR A 60 2.65 17.38 21.48
CA TYR A 60 2.53 17.18 20.04
C TYR A 60 2.18 15.72 19.69
N SER A 61 2.91 14.77 20.26
CA SER A 61 2.65 13.33 20.09
C SER A 61 1.24 12.95 20.55
N PHE A 62 0.85 13.35 21.75
CA PHE A 62 -0.47 13.05 22.30
C PHE A 62 -1.61 13.57 21.41
N GLU A 63 -1.50 14.81 20.95
CA GLU A 63 -2.50 15.42 20.07
C GLU A 63 -2.55 14.75 18.69
N SER A 64 -1.38 14.39 18.12
CA SER A 64 -1.30 13.63 16.86
C SER A 64 -1.99 12.27 16.96
N ILE A 65 -1.80 11.54 18.08
CA ILE A 65 -2.45 10.25 18.34
C ILE A 65 -3.95 10.45 18.54
N ARG A 66 -4.37 11.46 19.32
CA ARG A 66 -5.79 11.74 19.57
C ARG A 66 -6.54 12.00 18.27
N LEU A 67 -6.02 12.89 17.41
CA LEU A 67 -6.58 13.15 16.09
C LEU A 67 -6.60 11.87 15.25
N SER A 68 -5.46 11.18 15.19
CA SER A 68 -5.31 9.96 14.40
C SER A 68 -6.31 8.86 14.77
N GLU A 69 -6.59 8.64 16.05
CA GLU A 69 -7.42 7.53 16.49
C GLU A 69 -8.90 7.87 16.67
N SER A 70 -9.22 9.12 17.01
CA SER A 70 -10.59 9.53 17.39
C SER A 70 -11.13 10.73 16.61
N GLY A 71 -10.26 11.47 15.93
CA GLY A 71 -10.67 12.59 15.09
C GLY A 71 -11.41 12.15 13.84
N MET A 72 -12.14 13.08 13.25
CA MET A 72 -12.68 12.98 11.89
C MET A 72 -11.79 13.78 10.92
N PRO A 73 -11.68 13.36 9.65
CA PRO A 73 -11.07 14.21 8.61
C PRO A 73 -11.58 15.65 8.71
N GLY A 74 -10.69 16.64 8.69
CA GLY A 74 -10.97 18.07 8.89
C GLY A 74 -10.81 18.57 10.34
N ASP A 75 -10.70 17.68 11.33
CA ASP A 75 -10.41 18.10 12.71
C ASP A 75 -8.99 18.67 12.83
N ARG A 76 -8.84 19.75 13.62
CA ARG A 76 -7.57 20.46 13.81
C ARG A 76 -7.25 20.75 15.27
N VAL A 77 -5.96 20.87 15.58
CA VAL A 77 -5.45 21.29 16.88
C VAL A 77 -4.22 22.19 16.75
N GLU A 78 -4.17 23.23 17.58
CA GLU A 78 -3.09 24.22 17.61
C GLU A 78 -2.12 23.93 18.78
N ILE A 79 -0.82 23.96 18.50
CA ILE A 79 0.26 23.65 19.44
C ILE A 79 1.40 24.66 19.25
N THR A 80 1.76 25.39 20.30
CA THR A 80 2.96 26.24 20.27
C THR A 80 4.22 25.42 20.55
N LEU A 81 5.23 25.56 19.70
CA LEU A 81 6.59 25.05 19.89
C LEU A 81 7.58 26.20 20.10
N ASP A 82 8.33 26.16 21.19
CA ASP A 82 9.36 27.14 21.56
C ASP A 82 10.74 26.46 21.65
N PRO A 83 11.59 26.60 20.61
CA PRO A 83 12.91 25.99 20.55
C PRO A 83 13.98 26.61 21.46
N LEU A 84 13.69 27.72 22.14
CA LEU A 84 14.68 28.45 22.96
C LEU A 84 15.96 28.74 22.14
N ASP A 85 17.08 28.11 22.49
CA ASP A 85 18.39 28.33 21.84
C ASP A 85 18.72 27.29 20.74
N GLY A 86 17.92 26.22 20.60
CA GLY A 86 18.13 25.18 19.58
C GLY A 86 17.39 25.46 18.27
N GLU A 87 17.46 24.50 17.34
CA GLU A 87 16.81 24.61 16.02
C GLU A 87 15.82 23.46 15.78
N LEU A 88 14.61 23.81 15.34
CA LEU A 88 13.66 22.83 14.82
C LEU A 88 13.95 22.56 13.34
N GLY A 89 13.80 21.30 12.94
CA GLY A 89 13.97 20.86 11.56
C GLY A 89 13.22 19.57 11.27
N TRP A 90 12.90 19.34 10.00
CA TRP A 90 12.33 18.09 9.54
C TRP A 90 13.40 17.18 8.96
N ASP A 91 13.39 15.91 9.35
CA ASP A 91 14.17 14.86 8.72
C ASP A 91 13.25 13.87 8.02
N GLN A 92 13.27 13.88 6.69
CA GLN A 92 12.47 12.99 5.86
C GLN A 92 13.21 11.68 5.49
N GLN A 93 14.52 11.61 5.70
CA GLN A 93 15.35 10.51 5.20
C GLN A 93 15.53 9.41 6.24
N ASN A 94 15.82 9.77 7.50
CA ASN A 94 16.26 8.78 8.50
C ASN A 94 15.13 8.26 9.39
N GLY A 95 13.87 8.33 8.91
CA GLY A 95 12.69 7.91 9.64
C GLY A 95 11.84 6.92 8.84
N GLY A 96 11.46 5.82 9.48
CA GLY A 96 10.60 4.85 8.85
C GLY A 96 10.18 3.72 9.78
N MET A 97 9.04 3.13 9.46
CA MET A 97 8.56 1.92 10.11
C MET A 97 7.98 0.96 9.10
N TRP A 98 8.05 -0.33 9.40
CA TRP A 98 7.37 -1.36 8.64
C TRP A 98 6.63 -2.30 9.57
N MET A 99 5.57 -2.90 9.04
CA MET A 99 4.82 -3.97 9.69
C MET A 99 4.66 -5.12 8.72
N SER A 100 4.63 -6.36 9.22
CA SER A 100 4.29 -7.52 8.41
C SER A 100 3.29 -8.40 9.13
N ALA A 101 2.47 -9.08 8.34
CA ALA A 101 1.51 -10.06 8.82
C ALA A 101 1.58 -11.32 7.94
N THR A 102 1.60 -12.50 8.56
CA THR A 102 1.48 -13.78 7.87
C THR A 102 0.04 -14.30 7.90
N TRP A 103 -0.39 -14.90 6.80
CA TRP A 103 -1.76 -15.38 6.59
C TRP A 103 -1.87 -16.91 6.71
N GLN A 104 -0.73 -17.57 6.95
CA GLN A 104 -0.60 -19.02 7.10
C GLN A 104 -0.02 -19.35 8.48
N GLU A 105 -0.40 -20.50 9.03
CA GLU A 105 0.10 -21.00 10.32
C GLU A 105 1.61 -21.29 10.28
N GLU A 106 2.29 -21.09 11.41
CA GLU A 106 3.72 -21.39 11.60
C GLU A 106 4.67 -20.70 10.60
N GLN A 107 4.26 -19.59 9.98
CA GLN A 107 5.07 -18.82 9.02
C GLN A 107 5.54 -17.50 9.60
N SER A 108 6.74 -17.06 9.20
CA SER A 108 7.31 -15.76 9.59
C SER A 108 7.81 -14.93 8.40
N PHE A 109 7.39 -13.66 8.30
CA PHE A 109 7.85 -12.74 7.25
C PHE A 109 8.59 -11.53 7.80
N ARG A 110 9.84 -11.33 7.37
CA ARG A 110 10.72 -10.26 7.85
C ARG A 110 11.29 -9.45 6.70
N MET A 111 11.54 -8.16 6.95
CA MET A 111 12.02 -7.20 5.94
C MET A 111 13.18 -6.37 6.51
N ARG A 112 14.14 -6.03 5.64
CA ARG A 112 15.30 -5.16 5.91
C ARG A 112 15.62 -4.33 4.68
N SER A 113 16.26 -3.18 4.89
CA SER A 113 16.65 -2.26 3.79
C SER A 113 15.50 -1.97 2.83
N ILE A 114 14.35 -1.60 3.40
CA ILE A 114 13.13 -1.30 2.64
C ILE A 114 12.83 0.21 2.60
N LEU A 115 13.47 0.99 3.47
CA LEU A 115 13.22 2.42 3.68
C LEU A 115 14.54 3.21 3.73
N ASP A 116 15.60 2.70 3.12
CA ASP A 116 16.91 3.33 2.95
C ASP A 116 17.07 4.04 1.59
N LEU A 117 15.96 4.15 0.82
CA LEU A 117 15.86 4.85 -0.45
C LEU A 117 16.68 4.24 -1.60
N ASP A 118 17.33 3.10 -1.36
CA ASP A 118 17.98 2.30 -2.39
C ASP A 118 16.99 1.35 -3.07
N ASP A 119 17.46 0.65 -4.10
CA ASP A 119 16.68 -0.33 -4.84
C ASP A 119 16.88 -1.77 -4.33
N LEU A 120 17.60 -1.99 -3.23
CA LEU A 120 17.98 -3.33 -2.77
C LEU A 120 17.30 -3.70 -1.46
N VAL A 121 16.24 -4.51 -1.57
CA VAL A 121 15.49 -4.99 -0.41
C VAL A 121 15.94 -6.38 0.00
N GLU A 122 16.01 -6.62 1.31
CA GLU A 122 16.22 -7.94 1.89
C GLU A 122 14.91 -8.47 2.51
N LEU A 123 14.44 -9.59 1.97
CA LEU A 123 13.25 -10.29 2.46
C LEU A 123 13.66 -11.62 3.09
N ARG A 124 12.99 -12.05 4.16
CA ARG A 124 13.21 -13.36 4.76
C ARG A 124 11.90 -14.04 5.09
N TYR A 125 11.75 -15.25 4.54
CA TYR A 125 10.64 -16.16 4.74
C TYR A 125 11.20 -17.58 4.93
N PRO A 126 11.42 -18.03 6.18
CA PRO A 126 12.25 -19.20 6.45
C PRO A 126 11.51 -20.53 6.28
N ASP A 127 10.19 -20.56 6.37
CA ASP A 127 9.41 -21.80 6.54
C ASP A 127 8.75 -22.29 5.22
N GLY A 128 9.18 -21.76 4.06
CA GLY A 128 8.69 -22.19 2.75
C GLY A 128 9.47 -21.64 1.55
N GLU A 129 9.00 -21.99 0.35
CA GLU A 129 9.46 -21.35 -0.89
C GLU A 129 8.80 -19.99 -1.07
N LEU A 130 9.58 -19.01 -1.53
CA LEU A 130 9.06 -17.72 -1.92
C LEU A 130 8.97 -17.70 -3.46
N GLY A 131 7.74 -17.81 -3.97
CA GLY A 131 7.45 -17.85 -5.40
C GLY A 131 7.50 -16.46 -6.03
N VAL A 132 6.62 -15.56 -5.59
CA VAL A 132 6.39 -14.25 -6.22
C VAL A 132 6.39 -13.14 -5.17
N VAL A 133 6.96 -11.99 -5.51
CA VAL A 133 6.82 -10.75 -4.72
C VAL A 133 6.13 -9.69 -5.57
N CYS A 134 5.06 -9.10 -5.05
CA CYS A 134 4.36 -7.98 -5.67
C CYS A 134 4.49 -6.73 -4.81
N TRP A 135 4.82 -5.62 -5.46
CA TRP A 135 4.98 -4.32 -4.83
C TRP A 135 3.86 -3.37 -5.27
N ASP A 136 3.21 -2.73 -4.31
CA ASP A 136 2.22 -1.69 -4.56
C ASP A 136 2.67 -0.38 -3.93
N ASP A 137 2.55 0.71 -4.69
CA ASP A 137 2.72 2.07 -4.18
C ASP A 137 1.40 2.56 -3.56
N LEU A 138 1.41 2.77 -2.24
CA LEU A 138 0.21 3.19 -1.49
C LEU A 138 -0.09 4.70 -1.61
N ARG A 139 0.82 5.51 -2.17
CA ARG A 139 0.64 6.97 -2.37
C ARG A 139 0.09 7.70 -1.12
N LEU A 140 0.60 7.38 0.07
CA LEU A 140 0.05 7.91 1.32
C LEU A 140 0.51 9.32 1.60
N GLY A 141 -0.28 10.36 1.32
CA GLY A 141 0.07 11.74 1.68
C GLY A 141 -0.82 12.77 0.98
N PRO A 142 -0.89 14.01 1.48
CA PRO A 142 -1.85 15.01 0.99
C PRO A 142 -1.50 15.55 -0.40
N ALA A 143 -0.21 15.68 -0.70
CA ALA A 143 0.28 16.17 -2.00
C ALA A 143 0.75 15.04 -2.94
N ARG A 144 0.34 13.79 -2.69
CA ARG A 144 0.78 12.61 -3.44
C ARG A 144 -0.31 12.18 -4.41
N ILE A 145 -0.10 12.48 -5.68
CA ILE A 145 -1.07 12.25 -6.75
C ILE A 145 -1.00 10.79 -7.20
N GLU A 146 -2.15 10.14 -7.28
CA GLU A 146 -2.32 8.83 -7.92
C GLU A 146 -2.44 9.02 -9.43
N LYS A 147 -1.53 8.42 -10.21
CA LYS A 147 -1.57 8.43 -11.68
C LYS A 147 -2.07 7.11 -12.21
N THR A 148 -2.98 7.19 -13.17
CA THR A 148 -3.57 6.04 -13.86
C THR A 148 -3.50 6.26 -15.37
N THR A 149 -2.76 5.42 -16.05
CA THR A 149 -2.65 5.42 -17.51
C THR A 149 -3.74 4.54 -18.11
N ILE A 150 -4.60 5.10 -18.96
CA ILE A 150 -5.76 4.39 -19.55
C ILE A 150 -5.40 3.79 -20.90
N GLY A 151 -4.70 4.55 -21.74
CA GLY A 151 -4.46 4.21 -23.14
C GLY A 151 -5.11 5.13 -24.13
N ASP A 152 -5.00 4.77 -25.41
CA ASP A 152 -5.64 5.47 -26.52
C ASP A 152 -6.91 4.73 -26.93
N PHE A 153 -7.94 4.81 -26.08
CA PHE A 153 -9.24 4.21 -26.32
C PHE A 153 -10.33 5.29 -26.36
N SER A 154 -11.38 5.03 -27.13
CA SER A 154 -12.62 5.81 -27.07
C SER A 154 -13.64 5.11 -26.19
N GLY A 155 -14.26 5.85 -25.28
CA GLY A 155 -15.20 5.30 -24.30
C GLY A 155 -15.50 6.26 -23.16
N LYS A 156 -16.17 5.76 -22.13
CA LYS A 156 -16.47 6.49 -20.90
C LYS A 156 -15.62 5.96 -19.75
N LEU A 157 -15.05 6.88 -18.98
CA LEU A 157 -14.29 6.59 -17.76
C LEU A 157 -15.12 7.03 -16.55
N PHE A 158 -15.54 6.08 -15.73
CA PHE A 158 -16.21 6.31 -14.46
C PHE A 158 -15.17 6.26 -13.33
N VAL A 159 -15.10 7.33 -12.56
CA VAL A 159 -14.19 7.45 -11.42
C VAL A 159 -15.00 7.52 -10.14
N THR A 160 -14.73 6.61 -9.22
CA THR A 160 -15.38 6.54 -7.90
C THR A 160 -14.32 6.58 -6.79
N PRO A 161 -14.62 7.13 -5.60
CA PRO A 161 -13.69 7.14 -4.49
C PRO A 161 -13.50 5.73 -3.92
N SER A 162 -12.26 5.36 -3.62
CA SER A 162 -11.97 4.20 -2.78
C SER A 162 -12.06 4.66 -1.32
N LEU A 163 -13.25 4.60 -0.75
CA LEU A 163 -13.52 5.12 0.59
C LEU A 163 -12.96 4.17 1.65
N GLY A 164 -12.20 4.69 2.62
CA GLY A 164 -11.90 3.96 3.84
C GLY A 164 -13.11 3.88 4.79
N ILE A 165 -12.85 3.75 6.09
CA ILE A 165 -13.90 3.75 7.13
C ILE A 165 -14.61 5.11 7.23
N ALA A 166 -13.93 6.19 6.86
CA ALA A 166 -14.46 7.55 6.90
C ALA A 166 -14.49 8.15 5.49
N GLN A 167 -15.54 8.91 5.21
CA GLN A 167 -15.62 9.72 3.99
C GLN A 167 -14.61 10.87 4.08
N ASN A 168 -13.92 11.14 2.98
CA ASN A 168 -13.11 12.35 2.84
C ASN A 168 -14.07 13.56 2.84
N LEU A 169 -13.86 14.50 3.75
CA LEU A 169 -14.61 15.76 3.74
C LEU A 169 -14.10 16.72 2.65
N GLU A 170 -12.83 16.56 2.26
CA GLU A 170 -12.27 17.31 1.15
C GLU A 170 -12.66 16.72 -0.20
N PRO A 171 -12.95 17.55 -1.21
CA PRO A 171 -13.19 17.08 -2.56
C PRO A 171 -11.95 16.36 -3.11
N ILE A 172 -12.15 15.21 -3.75
CA ILE A 172 -11.09 14.57 -4.52
C ILE A 172 -10.98 15.32 -5.85
N ASN A 173 -9.83 15.95 -6.08
CA ASN A 173 -9.56 16.66 -7.34
C ASN A 173 -9.06 15.66 -8.38
N LEU A 174 -9.64 15.74 -9.57
CA LEU A 174 -9.29 14.91 -10.71
C LEU A 174 -8.81 15.80 -11.85
N GLU A 175 -7.74 15.37 -12.51
CA GLU A 175 -7.21 16.02 -13.70
C GLU A 175 -6.95 14.94 -14.76
N LEU A 176 -7.68 15.01 -15.87
CA LEU A 176 -7.54 14.10 -17.00
C LEU A 176 -6.84 14.84 -18.13
N THR A 177 -5.68 14.34 -18.54
CA THR A 177 -4.88 14.92 -19.62
C THR A 177 -4.78 13.95 -20.80
N GLN A 178 -4.99 14.44 -22.02
CA GLN A 178 -4.79 13.70 -23.26
C GLN A 178 -4.27 14.64 -24.35
N GLY A 179 -3.09 14.36 -24.88
CA GLY A 179 -2.42 15.26 -25.84
C GLY A 179 -2.20 16.65 -25.23
N ASN A 180 -2.79 17.67 -25.84
CA ASN A 180 -2.78 19.05 -25.31
C ASN A 180 -4.08 19.43 -24.57
N SER A 181 -5.06 18.53 -24.50
CA SER A 181 -6.32 18.78 -23.79
C SER A 181 -6.22 18.33 -22.33
N GLN A 182 -6.84 19.12 -21.46
CA GLN A 182 -6.96 18.87 -20.03
C GLN A 182 -8.40 19.14 -19.59
N LEU A 183 -8.96 18.24 -18.79
CA LEU A 183 -10.22 18.42 -18.09
C LEU A 183 -10.00 18.24 -16.59
N GLU A 184 -10.64 19.11 -15.81
CA GLU A 184 -10.69 19.00 -14.35
C GLU A 184 -12.05 18.46 -13.92
N GLY A 185 -12.07 17.57 -12.93
CA GLY A 185 -13.28 17.05 -12.29
C GLY A 185 -13.13 17.05 -10.77
N LYS A 186 -14.24 16.91 -10.05
CA LYS A 186 -14.25 16.89 -8.58
C LYS A 186 -15.27 15.92 -8.04
N ILE A 187 -14.83 15.02 -7.17
CA ILE A 187 -15.73 14.12 -6.44
C ILE A 187 -15.96 14.65 -5.02
N LEU A 188 -17.22 14.75 -4.61
CA LEU A 188 -17.63 15.12 -3.26
C LEU A 188 -18.26 13.91 -2.55
N GLY A 189 -17.68 13.50 -1.42
CA GLY A 189 -18.20 12.38 -0.63
C GLY A 189 -18.14 11.05 -1.37
N ILE A 190 -19.31 10.51 -1.73
CA ILE A 190 -19.49 9.18 -2.35
C ILE A 190 -19.93 9.24 -3.81
N ASP A 191 -19.92 10.44 -4.41
CA ASP A 191 -20.34 10.65 -5.79
C ASP A 191 -19.35 10.02 -6.79
N SER A 192 -19.69 10.07 -8.08
CA SER A 192 -18.80 9.68 -9.17
C SER A 192 -18.57 10.81 -10.16
N GLU A 193 -17.40 10.85 -10.76
CA GLU A 193 -17.12 11.71 -11.91
C GLU A 193 -17.04 10.85 -13.19
N VAL A 194 -17.55 11.37 -14.30
CA VAL A 194 -17.54 10.68 -15.61
C VAL A 194 -16.81 11.53 -16.63
N PHE A 195 -15.85 10.92 -17.33
CA PHE A 195 -15.14 11.55 -18.44
C PHE A 195 -15.40 10.79 -19.74
N GLU A 196 -15.57 11.53 -20.84
CA GLU A 196 -15.69 10.96 -22.19
C GLU A 196 -14.35 11.07 -22.92
N LEU A 197 -13.87 9.95 -23.46
CA LEU A 197 -12.63 9.85 -24.22
C LEU A 197 -12.93 9.54 -25.71
N PRO A 198 -12.20 10.12 -26.67
CA PRO A 198 -11.07 11.04 -26.49
C PRO A 198 -11.49 12.48 -26.12
N LEU A 199 -10.65 13.15 -25.34
CA LEU A 199 -10.81 14.55 -24.94
C LEU A 199 -10.75 15.48 -26.15
N ASN A 200 -11.85 16.16 -26.45
CA ASN A 200 -11.95 17.12 -27.56
C ASN A 200 -11.48 16.56 -28.92
N GLY A 201 -11.52 15.24 -29.11
CA GLY A 201 -11.02 14.59 -30.33
C GLY A 201 -9.50 14.54 -30.48
N GLU A 202 -8.74 14.81 -29.41
CA GLU A 202 -7.29 14.61 -29.38
C GLU A 202 -6.95 13.11 -29.44
N SER A 203 -5.83 12.78 -30.07
CA SER A 203 -5.30 11.41 -30.14
C SER A 203 -4.15 11.22 -29.15
N GLY A 204 -3.97 10.00 -28.66
CA GLY A 204 -2.90 9.64 -27.75
C GLY A 204 -3.38 9.21 -26.37
N GLN A 205 -2.45 8.89 -25.49
CA GLN A 205 -2.75 8.26 -24.22
C GLN A 205 -3.40 9.23 -23.23
N ALA A 206 -4.51 8.80 -22.64
CA ALA A 206 -5.14 9.51 -21.53
C ALA A 206 -4.51 9.12 -20.19
N ILE A 207 -4.17 10.13 -19.38
CA ILE A 207 -3.61 9.98 -18.03
C ILE A 207 -4.54 10.69 -17.05
N LEU A 208 -5.06 9.94 -16.08
CA LEU A 208 -5.83 10.47 -14.96
C LEU A 208 -4.91 10.70 -13.75
N SER A 209 -4.94 11.90 -13.22
CA SER A 209 -4.30 12.29 -11.96
C SER A 209 -5.38 12.52 -10.90
N SER A 210 -5.26 11.84 -9.75
CA SER A 210 -6.21 11.96 -8.63
C SER A 210 -5.50 12.33 -7.34
N SER A 211 -6.10 13.18 -6.51
CA SER A 211 -5.57 13.56 -5.19
C SER A 211 -5.74 12.49 -4.10
N ALA A 212 -6.53 11.44 -4.36
CA ALA A 212 -6.79 10.35 -3.43
C ALA A 212 -6.98 9.02 -4.16
N SER A 213 -7.04 7.91 -3.41
CA SER A 213 -7.27 6.60 -4.00
C SER A 213 -8.67 6.50 -4.62
N THR A 214 -8.72 6.12 -5.89
CA THR A 214 -9.96 6.03 -6.67
C THR A 214 -10.04 4.71 -7.44
N ASN A 215 -11.26 4.20 -7.66
CA ASN A 215 -11.54 3.08 -8.55
C ASN A 215 -11.96 3.64 -9.92
N LYS A 216 -11.39 3.08 -11.00
CA LYS A 216 -11.60 3.53 -12.38
C LYS A 216 -12.20 2.41 -13.20
N LEU A 217 -13.45 2.59 -13.61
CA LEU A 217 -14.13 1.70 -14.56
C LEU A 217 -14.12 2.35 -15.94
N PHE A 218 -13.48 1.71 -16.90
CA PHE A 218 -13.51 2.12 -18.29
C PHE A 218 -14.53 1.28 -19.06
N VAL A 219 -15.42 1.92 -19.80
CA VAL A 219 -16.45 1.29 -20.63
C VAL A 219 -16.28 1.77 -22.07
N ARG A 220 -16.04 0.84 -22.99
CA ARG A 220 -15.97 1.06 -24.43
C ARG A 220 -17.28 0.65 -25.08
N GLY A 221 -17.81 1.48 -25.97
CA GLY A 221 -19.05 1.20 -26.68
C GLY A 221 -20.28 1.25 -25.78
N GLU A 222 -21.24 0.35 -26.01
CA GLU A 222 -22.56 0.35 -25.35
C GLU A 222 -22.69 -0.68 -24.22
N GLY A 223 -21.67 -1.50 -23.97
CA GLY A 223 -21.74 -2.56 -22.96
C GLY A 223 -20.39 -3.20 -22.64
N GLY A 224 -20.38 -4.08 -21.64
CA GLY A 224 -19.20 -4.81 -21.20
C GLY A 224 -19.40 -5.57 -19.89
N VAL A 225 -18.46 -6.46 -19.59
CA VAL A 225 -18.48 -7.26 -18.35
C VAL A 225 -17.10 -7.19 -17.70
N THR A 226 -17.05 -6.98 -16.38
CA THR A 226 -15.80 -6.99 -15.63
C THR A 226 -16.00 -7.43 -14.18
N VAL A 227 -14.95 -7.95 -13.55
CA VAL A 227 -14.95 -8.17 -12.09
C VAL A 227 -14.58 -6.86 -11.42
N PHE A 228 -15.46 -6.37 -10.54
CA PHE A 228 -15.26 -5.09 -9.86
C PHE A 228 -14.66 -5.32 -8.47
N PRO A 229 -13.49 -4.72 -8.15
CA PRO A 229 -12.78 -5.01 -6.92
C PRO A 229 -13.50 -4.43 -5.70
N PRO A 230 -13.42 -5.10 -4.54
CA PRO A 230 -13.90 -4.53 -3.29
C PRO A 230 -13.01 -3.38 -2.82
N ILE A 231 -13.58 -2.51 -1.98
CA ILE A 231 -12.85 -1.43 -1.29
C ILE A 231 -11.72 -2.00 -0.42
N SER A 232 -12.01 -3.09 0.28
CA SER A 232 -11.02 -3.84 1.08
C SER A 232 -11.15 -5.32 0.74
N ALA A 233 -10.11 -5.85 0.11
CA ALA A 233 -10.01 -7.26 -0.24
C ALA A 233 -9.32 -8.04 0.89
N ASP A 234 -9.81 -9.24 1.18
CA ASP A 234 -9.13 -10.23 1.99
C ASP A 234 -7.84 -10.66 1.28
N PRO A 235 -6.69 -10.70 1.98
CA PRO A 235 -5.41 -11.00 1.36
C PRO A 235 -5.30 -12.45 0.87
N LEU A 236 -6.03 -13.40 1.46
CA LEU A 236 -5.99 -14.82 1.09
C LEU A 236 -6.85 -15.11 -0.14
N THR A 237 -8.07 -14.57 -0.17
CA THR A 237 -9.07 -14.93 -1.20
C THR A 237 -9.28 -13.88 -2.28
N GLY A 238 -8.88 -12.63 -2.04
CA GLY A 238 -9.18 -11.49 -2.91
C GLY A 238 -10.64 -11.04 -2.88
N GLU A 239 -11.49 -11.71 -2.12
CA GLU A 239 -12.90 -11.36 -1.91
C GLU A 239 -13.03 -10.19 -0.93
N GLY A 240 -14.14 -9.48 -0.93
CA GLY A 240 -14.34 -8.37 0.01
C GLY A 240 -15.78 -8.22 0.44
N GLN A 241 -16.05 -7.17 1.22
CA GLN A 241 -17.38 -6.97 1.82
C GLN A 241 -18.06 -5.67 1.42
N ASN A 242 -17.33 -4.70 0.85
CA ASN A 242 -17.88 -3.39 0.54
C ASN A 242 -17.45 -2.95 -0.87
N TRP A 243 -18.38 -2.38 -1.61
CA TRP A 243 -18.16 -1.83 -2.95
C TRP A 243 -18.88 -0.49 -3.10
N LEU A 244 -18.26 0.38 -3.88
CA LEU A 244 -18.88 1.59 -4.40
C LEU A 244 -18.88 1.47 -5.93
N VAL A 245 -20.01 1.09 -6.49
CA VAL A 245 -20.11 0.68 -7.89
C VAL A 245 -20.74 1.81 -8.71
N PRO A 246 -20.04 2.33 -9.74
CA PRO A 246 -20.68 3.23 -10.69
C PRO A 246 -21.69 2.44 -11.53
N ILE A 247 -22.89 3.01 -11.68
CA ILE A 247 -23.99 2.51 -12.49
C ILE A 247 -24.15 3.46 -13.67
N PRO A 248 -23.54 3.15 -14.82
CA PRO A 248 -23.79 3.89 -16.05
C PRO A 248 -25.27 3.93 -16.40
N SER A 249 -25.68 4.97 -17.12
CA SER A 249 -26.96 5.04 -17.80
C SER A 249 -27.17 3.83 -18.72
N GLY A 250 -28.40 3.32 -18.73
CA GLY A 250 -28.77 2.06 -19.35
C GLY A 250 -29.02 0.96 -18.32
N LYS A 251 -28.97 -0.29 -18.80
CA LYS A 251 -29.16 -1.49 -18.00
C LYS A 251 -27.81 -1.95 -17.43
N VAL A 252 -27.76 -2.18 -16.13
CA VAL A 252 -26.60 -2.71 -15.41
C VAL A 252 -27.06 -3.85 -14.52
N GLU A 253 -26.37 -4.98 -14.55
CA GLU A 253 -26.61 -6.11 -13.67
C GLU A 253 -25.40 -6.34 -12.76
N LEU A 254 -25.67 -6.45 -11.46
CA LEU A 254 -24.70 -6.77 -10.42
C LEU A 254 -24.89 -8.21 -10.00
N HIS A 255 -23.82 -9.00 -9.96
CA HIS A 255 -23.86 -10.37 -9.49
C HIS A 255 -22.80 -10.62 -8.43
N LEU A 256 -23.23 -11.03 -7.25
CA LEU A 256 -22.34 -11.37 -6.15
C LEU A 256 -22.27 -12.87 -5.98
N VAL A 257 -21.06 -13.35 -5.73
CA VAL A 257 -20.76 -14.76 -5.50
C VAL A 257 -19.93 -14.88 -4.23
N ALA A 258 -20.33 -15.76 -3.34
CA ALA A 258 -19.57 -16.08 -2.13
C ALA A 258 -19.64 -17.58 -1.85
N LYS A 259 -18.63 -18.10 -1.17
CA LYS A 259 -18.65 -19.48 -0.67
C LYS A 259 -19.80 -19.70 0.33
N ASP A 260 -19.94 -18.78 1.29
CA ASP A 260 -20.92 -18.88 2.36
C ASP A 260 -22.19 -18.09 2.05
N SER A 261 -23.27 -18.38 2.78
CA SER A 261 -24.48 -17.54 2.74
C SER A 261 -24.19 -16.14 3.28
N PHE A 262 -24.82 -15.12 2.70
CA PHE A 262 -24.57 -13.74 3.08
C PHE A 262 -25.82 -12.86 3.02
N ARG A 263 -25.83 -11.83 3.86
CA ARG A 263 -26.77 -10.72 3.80
C ARG A 263 -26.18 -9.64 2.89
N ILE A 264 -27.02 -9.01 2.10
CA ILE A 264 -26.69 -7.88 1.23
C ILE A 264 -27.45 -6.66 1.71
N ASP A 265 -26.74 -5.58 2.00
CA ASP A 265 -27.31 -4.26 2.25
C ASP A 265 -26.83 -3.31 1.13
N TRP A 266 -27.76 -2.68 0.41
CA TRP A 266 -27.43 -1.78 -0.69
C TRP A 266 -28.23 -0.47 -0.65
N LYS A 267 -27.61 0.60 -1.14
CA LYS A 267 -28.15 1.97 -1.17
C LYS A 267 -27.74 2.66 -2.47
N GLY A 268 -28.69 3.25 -3.19
CA GLY A 268 -28.44 3.93 -4.47
C GLY A 268 -28.91 5.39 -4.46
N TYR A 269 -28.06 6.31 -4.94
CA TYR A 269 -28.38 7.75 -4.92
C TYR A 269 -29.52 8.13 -5.89
N GLY A 270 -29.69 7.37 -6.97
CA GLY A 270 -30.78 7.53 -7.97
C GLY A 270 -32.06 6.72 -7.70
N TYR A 271 -32.05 5.79 -6.74
CA TYR A 271 -33.17 4.86 -6.47
C TYR A 271 -33.92 5.16 -5.16
N GLY A 272 -33.75 6.38 -4.65
CA GLY A 272 -34.21 6.81 -3.33
C GLY A 272 -33.19 6.45 -2.25
N ASP A 273 -33.01 7.33 -1.27
CA ASP A 273 -32.05 7.19 -0.16
C ASP A 273 -32.39 6.06 0.83
N VAL A 274 -33.17 5.07 0.39
CA VAL A 274 -33.68 3.95 1.17
C VAL A 274 -32.66 2.81 1.17
N GLU A 275 -32.33 2.31 2.35
CA GLU A 275 -31.51 1.12 2.53
C GLU A 275 -32.35 -0.14 2.25
N TYR A 276 -31.90 -0.97 1.33
CA TYR A 276 -32.53 -2.26 1.01
C TYR A 276 -31.69 -3.40 1.57
N ARG A 277 -32.37 -4.43 2.06
CA ARG A 277 -31.75 -5.62 2.65
C ARG A 277 -32.28 -6.88 1.98
N GLU A 278 -31.36 -7.67 1.45
CA GLU A 278 -31.63 -8.95 0.77
C GLU A 278 -30.70 -10.04 1.34
N TYR A 279 -30.99 -11.30 1.02
CA TYR A 279 -30.23 -12.45 1.52
C TYR A 279 -29.94 -13.42 0.37
N ALA A 280 -28.70 -13.88 0.29
CA ALA A 280 -28.28 -14.95 -0.59
C ALA A 280 -27.93 -16.18 0.25
N ILE A 281 -28.50 -17.32 -0.11
CA ILE A 281 -28.35 -18.57 0.63
C ILE A 281 -27.55 -19.53 -0.24
N ALA A 282 -26.46 -20.05 0.30
CA ALA A 282 -25.68 -21.12 -0.32
C ALA A 282 -26.57 -22.35 -0.43
N SER A 283 -26.70 -22.88 -1.64
CA SER A 283 -27.49 -24.09 -1.88
C SER A 283 -26.76 -25.29 -1.29
N GLY A 284 -27.16 -25.71 -0.08
CA GLY A 284 -26.64 -26.91 0.58
C GLY A 284 -27.11 -28.23 -0.05
N GLY A 285 -27.10 -28.31 -1.39
CA GLY A 285 -27.44 -29.52 -2.15
C GLY A 285 -26.44 -30.67 -1.90
N PHE A 286 -26.56 -31.75 -2.66
CA PHE A 286 -25.60 -32.87 -2.61
C PHE A 286 -24.18 -32.49 -3.03
N PHE A 287 -24.04 -31.34 -3.68
CA PHE A 287 -22.79 -30.73 -4.09
C PHE A 287 -22.63 -29.44 -3.28
N ASP A 288 -21.46 -29.23 -2.70
CA ASP A 288 -21.09 -27.98 -2.03
C ASP A 288 -21.23 -26.86 -3.08
N GLU A 289 -22.21 -25.97 -2.97
CA GLU A 289 -22.47 -24.87 -3.91
C GLU A 289 -22.44 -23.55 -3.13
N GLY A 290 -21.84 -22.52 -3.72
CA GLY A 290 -21.77 -21.18 -3.15
C GLY A 290 -23.09 -20.41 -3.27
N ALA A 291 -23.19 -19.33 -2.49
CA ALA A 291 -24.30 -18.39 -2.58
C ALA A 291 -24.12 -17.44 -3.76
N SER A 292 -25.20 -17.19 -4.50
CA SER A 292 -25.24 -16.23 -5.60
C SER A 292 -26.38 -15.23 -5.42
N TRP A 293 -26.12 -13.97 -5.74
CA TRP A 293 -27.12 -12.90 -5.76
C TRP A 293 -27.04 -12.14 -7.08
N SER A 294 -28.16 -11.62 -7.57
CA SER A 294 -28.22 -10.89 -8.84
C SER A 294 -29.26 -9.79 -8.77
N LYS A 295 -28.90 -8.59 -9.26
CA LYS A 295 -29.78 -7.42 -9.28
C LYS A 295 -29.57 -6.59 -10.54
N SER A 296 -30.67 -6.27 -11.21
CA SER A 296 -30.67 -5.36 -12.35
C SER A 296 -31.08 -3.95 -11.93
N PHE A 297 -30.34 -2.97 -12.42
CA PHE A 297 -30.60 -1.54 -12.35
C PHE A 297 -30.82 -1.05 -13.79
N ASN A 298 -31.81 -0.20 -13.99
CA ASN A 298 -32.08 0.44 -15.27
C ASN A 298 -32.38 1.93 -15.05
N SER A 299 -31.39 2.78 -15.35
CA SER A 299 -31.44 4.22 -15.13
C SER A 299 -31.17 4.99 -16.42
N ASN A 300 -31.79 6.15 -16.59
CA ASN A 300 -31.46 7.06 -17.71
C ASN A 300 -30.30 8.00 -17.38
N GLU A 301 -29.86 8.04 -16.13
CA GLU A 301 -28.77 8.88 -15.63
C GLU A 301 -27.71 8.01 -14.96
N ASP A 302 -26.45 8.44 -15.07
CA ASP A 302 -25.33 7.81 -14.38
C ASP A 302 -25.50 8.00 -12.87
N SER A 303 -25.23 6.97 -12.07
CA SER A 303 -25.41 7.00 -10.62
C SER A 303 -24.40 6.10 -9.90
N VAL A 304 -24.40 6.10 -8.56
CA VAL A 304 -23.54 5.23 -7.75
C VAL A 304 -24.39 4.40 -6.78
N VAL A 305 -24.01 3.13 -6.63
CA VAL A 305 -24.60 2.20 -5.65
C VAL A 305 -23.53 1.79 -4.64
N HIS A 306 -23.83 2.00 -3.37
CA HIS A 306 -23.06 1.44 -2.25
C HIS A 306 -23.61 0.07 -1.91
N LEU A 307 -22.74 -0.92 -1.85
CA LEU A 307 -23.06 -2.32 -1.61
C LEU A 307 -22.22 -2.85 -0.46
N SER A 308 -22.85 -3.53 0.49
CA SER A 308 -22.16 -4.19 1.60
C SER A 308 -22.70 -5.60 1.86
N THR A 309 -21.82 -6.52 2.23
CA THR A 309 -22.15 -7.92 2.52
C THR A 309 -21.68 -8.35 3.90
N SER A 310 -22.37 -9.33 4.50
CA SER A 310 -21.97 -9.89 5.80
C SER A 310 -20.78 -10.86 5.74
N SER A 311 -20.53 -11.41 4.55
CA SER A 311 -19.46 -12.39 4.29
C SER A 311 -18.68 -11.93 3.06
N PRO A 312 -17.37 -12.24 2.94
CA PRO A 312 -16.59 -11.93 1.76
C PRO A 312 -17.24 -12.50 0.49
N ALA A 313 -17.27 -11.71 -0.58
CA ALA A 313 -17.82 -12.08 -1.88
C ALA A 313 -16.99 -11.48 -3.03
N GLN A 314 -17.24 -11.95 -4.25
CA GLN A 314 -16.75 -11.37 -5.50
C GLN A 314 -17.91 -10.74 -6.27
N LEU A 315 -17.67 -9.61 -6.93
CA LEU A 315 -18.68 -8.86 -7.68
C LEU A 315 -18.37 -8.91 -9.18
N LEU A 316 -19.29 -9.46 -9.96
CA LEU A 316 -19.35 -9.30 -11.41
C LEU A 316 -20.27 -8.12 -11.76
N LEU A 317 -19.77 -7.22 -12.60
CA LEU A 317 -20.51 -6.10 -13.16
C LEU A 317 -20.77 -6.37 -14.65
N VAL A 318 -22.04 -6.34 -15.05
CA VAL A 318 -22.51 -6.50 -16.44
C VAL A 318 -23.20 -5.21 -16.86
N ILE A 319 -22.81 -4.62 -17.98
CA ILE A 319 -23.29 -3.33 -18.48
C ILE A 319 -23.84 -3.51 -19.90
N GLY A 320 -25.02 -2.95 -20.17
CA GLY A 320 -25.68 -2.95 -21.48
C GLY A 320 -26.81 -3.97 -21.63
N GLU A 321 -27.61 -3.81 -22.70
CA GLU A 321 -28.50 -4.86 -23.20
C GLU A 321 -27.79 -5.57 -24.36
N GLU A 322 -27.80 -6.90 -24.37
CA GLU A 322 -26.89 -7.79 -25.13
C GLU A 322 -25.54 -7.98 -24.44
N GLY A 323 -25.34 -9.18 -23.87
CA GLY A 323 -24.11 -9.58 -23.21
C GLY A 323 -22.93 -9.63 -24.19
N ALA A 324 -22.34 -8.48 -24.47
CA ALA A 324 -21.02 -8.39 -25.06
C ALA A 324 -20.02 -8.23 -23.92
N GLY A 325 -19.03 -9.11 -23.82
CA GLY A 325 -18.08 -9.04 -22.72
C GLY A 325 -17.36 -10.35 -22.45
N ASN A 326 -16.15 -10.23 -21.93
CA ASN A 326 -15.42 -11.31 -21.31
C ASN A 326 -14.86 -10.75 -20.00
N ALA A 327 -15.18 -11.39 -18.89
CA ALA A 327 -14.56 -11.08 -17.62
C ALA A 327 -13.63 -12.21 -17.20
N PRO A 328 -12.33 -11.94 -16.96
CA PRO A 328 -11.47 -12.89 -16.27
C PRO A 328 -12.04 -13.12 -14.88
N TRP A 329 -12.19 -14.38 -14.50
CA TRP A 329 -12.68 -14.78 -13.20
C TRP A 329 -11.50 -15.23 -12.33
N PRO A 330 -11.23 -14.54 -11.21
CA PRO A 330 -10.12 -14.91 -10.34
C PRO A 330 -10.35 -16.26 -9.68
N SER A 331 -9.25 -16.94 -9.36
CA SER A 331 -9.27 -18.14 -8.52
C SER A 331 -9.76 -17.80 -7.11
N VAL A 332 -10.02 -18.83 -6.30
CA VAL A 332 -10.34 -18.66 -4.87
C VAL A 332 -9.20 -18.06 -4.04
N THR A 333 -7.99 -17.96 -4.59
CA THR A 333 -6.84 -17.27 -3.99
C THR A 333 -6.70 -15.82 -4.49
N GLY A 334 -7.68 -15.33 -5.24
CA GLY A 334 -7.68 -14.01 -5.87
C GLY A 334 -6.64 -13.85 -6.98
N SER A 335 -6.08 -14.96 -7.49
CA SER A 335 -5.08 -14.95 -8.55
C SER A 335 -5.75 -15.06 -9.92
N SER A 336 -5.12 -14.52 -10.97
CA SER A 336 -5.58 -14.70 -12.35
C SER A 336 -5.41 -16.14 -12.86
N GLN A 337 -4.54 -16.92 -12.21
CA GLN A 337 -4.30 -18.33 -12.50
C GLN A 337 -4.47 -19.17 -11.24
N GLY A 338 -5.13 -20.30 -11.35
CA GLY A 338 -5.33 -21.18 -10.21
C GLY A 338 -5.96 -22.50 -10.58
N ILE A 339 -6.20 -23.31 -9.57
CA ILE A 339 -6.80 -24.64 -9.72
C ILE A 339 -8.24 -24.70 -9.24
N ASN A 340 -8.69 -23.78 -8.39
CA ASN A 340 -10.03 -23.77 -7.83
C ASN A 340 -10.72 -22.43 -8.09
N PHE A 341 -11.97 -22.49 -8.56
CA PHE A 341 -12.78 -21.34 -8.93
C PHE A 341 -14.22 -21.53 -8.45
N LEU A 342 -14.87 -20.41 -8.14
CA LEU A 342 -16.30 -20.33 -7.83
C LEU A 342 -16.97 -19.32 -8.77
N PRO A 343 -17.29 -19.71 -10.03
CA PRO A 343 -17.80 -18.79 -11.04
C PRO A 343 -19.26 -18.36 -10.77
N PRO A 344 -19.72 -17.25 -11.36
CA PRO A 344 -21.06 -16.72 -11.12
C PRO A 344 -22.14 -17.66 -11.66
N ALA A 345 -23.24 -17.82 -10.91
CA ALA A 345 -24.38 -18.67 -11.29
C ALA A 345 -25.26 -17.98 -12.36
N LEU A 346 -24.67 -17.66 -13.51
CA LEU A 346 -25.29 -16.92 -14.61
C LEU A 346 -25.21 -17.69 -15.91
N ASP A 347 -26.30 -17.63 -16.67
CA ASP A 347 -26.40 -18.25 -17.98
C ASP A 347 -25.35 -17.67 -18.93
N GLY A 348 -24.46 -18.53 -19.42
CA GLY A 348 -23.28 -18.13 -20.17
C GLY A 348 -22.41 -19.32 -20.57
N GLU A 349 -21.18 -19.00 -20.92
CA GLU A 349 -20.11 -19.95 -21.16
C GLU A 349 -18.90 -19.58 -20.31
N LEU A 350 -18.21 -20.60 -19.78
CA LEU A 350 -16.88 -20.44 -19.24
C LEU A 350 -15.86 -20.79 -20.32
N ILE A 351 -14.90 -19.89 -20.54
CA ILE A 351 -13.72 -20.18 -21.35
C ILE A 351 -12.58 -20.52 -20.39
N VAL A 352 -12.12 -21.75 -20.45
CA VAL A 352 -10.93 -22.22 -19.74
C VAL A 352 -9.74 -22.11 -20.69
N GLU A 353 -8.71 -21.38 -20.32
CA GLU A 353 -7.42 -21.38 -21.03
C GLU A 353 -6.41 -22.24 -20.29
N ASN A 354 -5.73 -23.11 -21.02
CA ASN A 354 -4.61 -23.88 -20.53
C ASN A 354 -3.29 -23.28 -21.04
N PRO A 355 -2.56 -22.50 -20.22
CA PRO A 355 -1.27 -21.95 -20.60
C PRO A 355 -0.11 -22.97 -20.51
N SER A 356 -0.37 -24.19 -20.06
CA SER A 356 0.65 -25.22 -19.86
C SER A 356 0.97 -25.99 -21.14
N GLN A 357 2.11 -26.69 -21.12
CA GLN A 357 2.53 -27.60 -22.20
C GLN A 357 1.95 -29.02 -22.06
N SER A 358 1.20 -29.28 -20.99
CA SER A 358 0.51 -30.54 -20.67
C SER A 358 -0.99 -30.42 -20.93
N ALA A 359 -1.67 -31.55 -21.12
CA ALA A 359 -3.13 -31.56 -21.10
C ALA A 359 -3.62 -31.53 -19.64
N ILE A 360 -4.60 -30.67 -19.35
CA ILE A 360 -5.17 -30.49 -18.01
C ILE A 360 -6.56 -31.12 -17.97
N VAL A 361 -6.98 -31.62 -16.81
CA VAL A 361 -8.34 -32.07 -16.56
C VAL A 361 -9.05 -31.07 -15.65
N VAL A 362 -10.22 -30.62 -16.09
CA VAL A 362 -11.13 -29.73 -15.37
C VAL A 362 -12.34 -30.52 -14.91
N ARG A 363 -12.75 -30.36 -13.65
CA ARG A 363 -13.88 -31.04 -13.03
C ARG A 363 -14.95 -30.02 -12.64
N THR A 364 -16.19 -30.33 -13.01
CA THR A 364 -17.40 -29.57 -12.66
C THR A 364 -18.47 -30.53 -12.13
N LEU A 365 -19.59 -29.98 -11.64
CA LEU A 365 -20.76 -30.76 -11.18
C LEU A 365 -21.31 -31.72 -12.26
N GLY A 366 -21.02 -31.46 -13.54
CA GLY A 366 -21.44 -32.28 -14.69
C GLY A 366 -20.43 -33.34 -15.17
N GLY A 367 -19.23 -33.42 -14.59
CA GLY A 367 -18.19 -34.39 -14.97
C GLY A 367 -16.79 -33.80 -15.12
N ALA A 368 -15.92 -34.52 -15.81
CA ALA A 368 -14.55 -34.09 -16.08
C ALA A 368 -14.32 -33.91 -17.59
N LEU A 369 -13.68 -32.81 -17.97
CA LEU A 369 -13.32 -32.47 -19.35
C LEU A 369 -11.81 -32.25 -19.41
N SER A 370 -11.18 -32.56 -20.54
CA SER A 370 -9.74 -32.33 -20.73
C SER A 370 -9.52 -31.19 -21.70
N VAL A 371 -8.57 -30.31 -21.37
CA VAL A 371 -8.10 -29.21 -22.20
C VAL A 371 -6.70 -29.58 -22.71
N ALA A 372 -6.48 -29.54 -24.02
CA ALA A 372 -5.16 -29.82 -24.58
C ALA A 372 -4.14 -28.74 -24.16
N ALA A 373 -2.86 -29.06 -24.33
CA ALA A 373 -1.77 -28.13 -24.07
C ALA A 373 -1.88 -26.90 -24.96
N ASN A 374 -1.72 -25.70 -24.39
CA ASN A 374 -1.84 -24.43 -25.10
C ASN A 374 -3.15 -24.32 -25.91
N ASP A 375 -4.25 -24.76 -25.31
CA ASP A 375 -5.56 -24.77 -25.93
C ASP A 375 -6.61 -24.15 -24.99
N THR A 376 -7.79 -23.86 -25.54
CA THR A 376 -8.93 -23.35 -24.78
C THR A 376 -10.11 -24.30 -24.85
N LEU A 377 -10.92 -24.33 -23.80
CA LEU A 377 -12.14 -25.13 -23.72
C LEU A 377 -13.32 -24.24 -23.32
N ARG A 378 -14.43 -24.35 -24.05
CA ARG A 378 -15.70 -23.72 -23.69
C ARG A 378 -16.61 -24.69 -22.97
N ILE A 379 -17.22 -24.24 -21.87
CA ILE A 379 -18.13 -25.01 -21.04
C ILE A 379 -19.41 -24.20 -20.85
N THR A 380 -20.57 -24.75 -21.23
CA THR A 380 -21.88 -24.13 -20.92
C THR A 380 -22.07 -24.01 -19.41
N TRP A 381 -22.52 -22.85 -18.96
CA TRP A 381 -22.63 -22.50 -17.54
C TRP A 381 -23.97 -21.80 -17.23
N PRO A 382 -24.55 -22.00 -16.04
CA PRO A 382 -24.17 -22.95 -15.00
C PRO A 382 -24.44 -24.42 -15.40
N PRO A 383 -23.83 -25.41 -14.71
CA PRO A 383 -24.10 -26.82 -14.96
C PRO A 383 -25.57 -27.16 -14.70
N ILE A 384 -26.11 -28.12 -15.46
CA ILE A 384 -27.49 -28.60 -15.27
C ILE A 384 -27.66 -29.10 -13.84
N ASN A 385 -28.70 -28.62 -13.14
CA ASN A 385 -29.05 -28.86 -11.74
C ASN A 385 -28.30 -28.05 -10.68
N ALA A 386 -27.42 -27.12 -11.05
CA ALA A 386 -26.86 -26.16 -10.09
C ALA A 386 -27.96 -25.18 -9.63
N ASN A 387 -28.11 -25.01 -8.32
CA ASN A 387 -29.05 -24.04 -7.73
C ASN A 387 -28.36 -22.77 -7.22
N GLY A 388 -27.03 -22.77 -7.15
CA GLY A 388 -26.18 -21.64 -6.79
C GLY A 388 -24.88 -21.64 -7.58
N ALA A 389 -23.82 -21.03 -7.04
CA ALA A 389 -22.51 -20.98 -7.69
C ALA A 389 -21.82 -22.35 -7.59
N ALA A 390 -21.60 -23.02 -8.72
CA ALA A 390 -20.97 -24.34 -8.75
C ALA A 390 -19.44 -24.22 -8.72
N TRP A 391 -18.77 -25.17 -8.07
CA TRP A 391 -17.30 -25.23 -8.08
C TRP A 391 -16.75 -25.74 -9.41
N LEU A 392 -15.61 -25.17 -9.80
CA LEU A 392 -14.76 -25.67 -10.88
C LEU A 392 -13.37 -25.90 -10.31
N SER A 393 -12.84 -27.11 -10.50
CA SER A 393 -11.48 -27.48 -10.08
C SER A 393 -10.67 -28.03 -11.24
N ALA A 394 -9.36 -27.83 -11.24
CA ALA A 394 -8.43 -28.32 -12.25
C ALA A 394 -7.24 -29.02 -11.58
N ASP A 395 -6.60 -29.95 -12.30
CA ASP A 395 -5.40 -30.65 -11.81
C ASP A 395 -4.11 -29.81 -11.91
N GLU A 396 -4.10 -28.78 -12.76
CA GLU A 396 -2.99 -27.85 -12.97
C GLU A 396 -3.56 -26.42 -13.17
N PRO A 397 -2.75 -25.36 -12.99
CA PRO A 397 -3.22 -23.98 -13.07
C PRO A 397 -3.80 -23.60 -14.43
N ILE A 398 -5.00 -23.02 -14.43
CA ILE A 398 -5.72 -22.53 -15.60
C ILE A 398 -6.09 -21.04 -15.44
N GLN A 399 -6.40 -20.38 -16.55
CA GLN A 399 -7.10 -19.09 -16.54
C GLN A 399 -8.58 -19.33 -16.85
N LEU A 400 -9.47 -18.65 -16.13
CA LEU A 400 -10.90 -18.77 -16.30
C LEU A 400 -11.51 -17.44 -16.72
N HIS A 401 -12.44 -17.51 -17.66
CA HIS A 401 -13.17 -16.37 -18.21
C HIS A 401 -14.66 -16.69 -18.23
N TRP A 402 -15.49 -15.77 -17.78
CA TRP A 402 -16.94 -15.86 -17.95
C TRP A 402 -17.38 -14.98 -19.12
N VAL A 403 -18.20 -15.56 -19.98
CA VAL A 403 -18.77 -14.91 -21.16
C VAL A 403 -20.29 -15.13 -21.15
N PRO A 404 -21.10 -14.08 -21.37
CA PRO A 404 -22.54 -14.21 -21.52
C PRO A 404 -22.94 -15.03 -22.77
N ASN A 405 -24.07 -15.71 -22.70
CA ASN A 405 -24.55 -16.55 -23.80
C ASN A 405 -25.08 -15.67 -24.95
N SER A 406 -24.44 -15.72 -26.13
CA SER A 406 -24.93 -15.05 -27.34
C SER A 406 -25.34 -16.07 -28.40
N ASP A 407 -26.51 -15.85 -29.00
CA ASP A 407 -27.06 -16.72 -30.05
C ASP A 407 -26.15 -16.69 -31.31
N ASN A 408 -25.45 -17.80 -31.55
CA ASN A 408 -24.94 -18.26 -32.85
C ASN A 408 -23.83 -17.42 -33.53
N SER A 409 -22.56 -17.80 -33.32
CA SER A 409 -21.68 -18.40 -34.34
C SER A 409 -20.21 -18.27 -33.94
N ASN A 410 -19.53 -19.42 -33.80
CA ASN A 410 -18.07 -19.54 -33.67
C ASN A 410 -17.41 -18.88 -32.45
N GLU A 411 -16.11 -19.16 -32.32
CA GLU A 411 -15.23 -19.07 -31.15
C GLU A 411 -15.07 -17.67 -30.52
N ASP A 412 -15.92 -16.69 -30.85
CA ASP A 412 -15.62 -15.26 -30.73
C ASP A 412 -15.75 -14.72 -29.29
N ARG A 413 -14.86 -13.79 -28.94
CA ARG A 413 -14.84 -13.01 -27.68
C ARG A 413 -15.27 -11.56 -27.95
N ASN A 414 -16.39 -11.40 -28.65
CA ASN A 414 -16.83 -10.10 -29.12
C ASN A 414 -17.15 -9.15 -27.96
N GLY A 415 -16.53 -7.96 -28.00
CA GLY A 415 -16.79 -6.90 -27.03
C GLY A 415 -16.08 -7.07 -25.69
N SER A 416 -14.84 -7.54 -25.67
CA SER A 416 -14.07 -7.81 -24.46
C SER A 416 -12.95 -6.79 -24.22
N MET A 417 -12.73 -6.45 -22.95
CA MET A 417 -11.57 -5.70 -22.48
C MET A 417 -11.12 -6.27 -21.13
N PHE A 418 -9.89 -6.77 -21.03
CA PHE A 418 -9.39 -7.35 -19.78
C PHE A 418 -7.87 -7.41 -19.72
N PHE A 419 -7.31 -7.36 -18.50
CA PHE A 419 -5.89 -7.60 -18.28
C PHE A 419 -5.60 -9.09 -18.35
N LEU A 420 -4.54 -9.46 -19.08
CA LEU A 420 -4.04 -10.83 -19.14
C LEU A 420 -3.37 -11.20 -17.81
N GLY A 421 -3.55 -12.46 -17.39
CA GLY A 421 -2.79 -13.02 -16.27
C GLY A 421 -1.37 -13.42 -16.71
N ALA A 422 -0.36 -12.97 -15.99
CA ALA A 422 1.02 -13.38 -16.19
C ALA A 422 1.22 -14.84 -15.73
N THR A 423 1.88 -15.65 -16.55
CA THR A 423 2.12 -17.08 -16.31
C THR A 423 3.23 -17.37 -15.32
N ASP A 424 4.16 -16.44 -15.13
CA ASP A 424 5.24 -16.58 -14.14
C ASP A 424 4.81 -16.16 -12.72
N THR A 425 3.87 -15.21 -12.61
CA THR A 425 3.45 -14.65 -11.31
C THR A 425 2.02 -15.02 -10.91
N GLY A 426 1.17 -15.47 -11.84
CA GLY A 426 -0.27 -15.66 -11.61
C GLY A 426 -1.04 -14.35 -11.39
N ARG A 427 -0.41 -13.20 -11.66
CA ARG A 427 -0.91 -11.85 -11.32
C ARG A 427 -1.11 -11.02 -12.58
N ILE A 428 -1.70 -9.83 -12.48
CA ILE A 428 -1.93 -9.00 -13.70
C ILE A 428 -0.64 -8.42 -14.30
N SER A 429 0.46 -8.51 -13.55
CA SER A 429 1.80 -8.12 -13.99
C SER A 429 2.79 -9.25 -13.81
N GLY A 430 3.78 -9.30 -14.68
CA GLY A 430 4.85 -10.29 -14.63
C GLY A 430 5.81 -10.14 -15.80
N SER A 431 6.67 -11.14 -15.98
CA SER A 431 7.66 -11.17 -17.05
C SER A 431 7.26 -12.05 -18.23
N VAL A 432 6.35 -13.00 -18.03
CA VAL A 432 5.94 -13.96 -19.07
C VAL A 432 4.43 -14.03 -19.17
N PHE A 433 3.90 -13.76 -20.36
CA PHE A 433 2.48 -13.91 -20.66
C PHE A 433 2.34 -14.91 -21.81
N ASN A 434 1.56 -15.97 -21.60
CA ASN A 434 1.12 -16.85 -22.67
C ASN A 434 -0.40 -16.74 -22.72
N HIS A 435 -0.91 -16.36 -23.88
CA HIS A 435 -2.34 -16.16 -24.09
C HIS A 435 -2.73 -16.60 -25.49
N ILE A 436 -3.90 -17.20 -25.61
CA ILE A 436 -4.40 -17.67 -26.90
C ILE A 436 -5.40 -16.62 -27.41
N PRO A 437 -5.04 -15.85 -28.45
CA PRO A 437 -5.97 -14.92 -29.08
C PRO A 437 -7.12 -15.71 -29.68
N VAL A 438 -8.31 -15.15 -29.59
CA VAL A 438 -9.48 -15.67 -30.27
C VAL A 438 -9.62 -14.93 -31.60
N THR A 439 -9.85 -15.65 -32.70
CA THR A 439 -10.17 -15.02 -34.00
C THR A 439 -11.42 -15.62 -34.62
N ASP A 440 -12.28 -14.76 -35.15
CA ASP A 440 -13.44 -15.16 -35.95
C ASP A 440 -13.01 -15.97 -37.18
N ASN A 441 -13.68 -17.11 -37.39
CA ASN A 441 -13.61 -17.92 -38.61
C ASN A 441 -14.34 -17.25 -39.81
N GLY A 442 -14.21 -15.93 -39.99
CA GLY A 442 -15.00 -15.20 -40.99
C GLY A 442 -14.68 -13.74 -41.30
N GLY A 443 -13.92 -13.00 -40.47
CA GLY A 443 -13.49 -11.65 -40.83
C GLY A 443 -13.27 -10.70 -39.66
N ILE A 444 -11.98 -10.45 -39.35
CA ILE A 444 -11.40 -9.32 -38.62
C ILE A 444 -12.34 -8.63 -37.60
N SER A 445 -12.37 -9.13 -36.38
CA SER A 445 -12.14 -8.27 -35.22
C SER A 445 -10.70 -8.51 -34.75
N SER A 446 -9.78 -7.61 -35.12
CA SER A 446 -8.39 -7.68 -34.67
C SER A 446 -8.35 -7.45 -33.16
N THR A 447 -7.98 -8.46 -32.37
CA THR A 447 -7.69 -8.27 -30.95
C THR A 447 -6.45 -7.37 -30.85
N SER A 448 -6.59 -6.22 -30.20
CA SER A 448 -5.46 -5.34 -29.89
C SER A 448 -4.96 -5.58 -28.47
N TYR A 449 -3.65 -5.43 -28.30
CA TYR A 449 -2.95 -5.57 -27.04
C TYR A 449 -2.27 -4.26 -26.73
N GLN A 450 -2.68 -3.64 -25.63
CA GLN A 450 -1.98 -2.48 -25.10
C GLN A 450 -1.06 -2.93 -23.96
N ILE A 451 0.23 -2.65 -24.13
CA ILE A 451 1.29 -3.01 -23.19
C ILE A 451 1.59 -1.80 -22.31
N PHE A 452 1.55 -2.02 -21.00
CA PHE A 452 1.84 -1.04 -19.97
C PHE A 452 3.11 -1.43 -19.22
N PRO A 453 4.02 -0.49 -18.95
CA PRO A 453 5.16 -0.76 -18.09
C PRO A 453 4.69 -0.89 -16.63
N ALA A 454 5.11 -1.96 -15.95
CA ALA A 454 4.93 -2.08 -14.50
C ALA A 454 6.11 -1.46 -13.73
N GLY A 455 7.10 -0.88 -14.40
CA GLY A 455 8.25 -0.19 -13.79
C GLY A 455 8.56 1.11 -14.54
N PRO A 456 9.63 1.83 -14.17
CA PRO A 456 10.02 3.07 -14.87
C PRO A 456 10.39 2.82 -16.34
N PHE A 457 10.95 1.65 -16.63
CA PHE A 457 11.36 1.22 -17.96
C PHE A 457 11.09 -0.28 -18.11
N VAL A 458 10.51 -0.67 -19.25
CA VAL A 458 10.36 -2.07 -19.62
C VAL A 458 10.77 -2.27 -21.08
N SER A 459 11.45 -3.38 -21.36
CA SER A 459 11.66 -3.87 -22.72
C SER A 459 10.91 -5.18 -22.90
N TYR A 460 10.20 -5.30 -24.02
CA TYR A 460 9.40 -6.47 -24.34
C TYR A 460 9.77 -7.03 -25.71
N SER A 461 9.49 -8.33 -25.86
CA SER A 461 9.59 -9.04 -27.12
C SER A 461 8.39 -9.95 -27.31
N ILE A 462 7.91 -10.01 -28.55
CA ILE A 462 6.87 -10.94 -28.98
C ILE A 462 7.52 -11.85 -30.03
N PRO A 463 8.13 -12.99 -29.62
CA PRO A 463 8.94 -13.81 -30.51
C PRO A 463 8.15 -14.30 -31.73
N ASN A 464 6.89 -14.70 -31.52
CA ASN A 464 6.01 -15.20 -32.58
C ASN A 464 5.81 -14.18 -33.71
N TRP A 465 5.92 -12.88 -33.43
CA TRP A 465 5.72 -11.80 -34.40
C TRP A 465 7.01 -11.04 -34.76
N ASN A 466 8.16 -11.41 -34.18
CA ASN A 466 9.43 -10.69 -34.30
C ASN A 466 9.34 -9.19 -33.92
N ILE A 467 8.50 -8.86 -32.93
CA ILE A 467 8.36 -7.48 -32.43
C ILE A 467 9.22 -7.29 -31.19
N TYR A 468 9.89 -6.15 -31.12
CA TYR A 468 10.71 -5.72 -29.99
C TYR A 468 10.43 -4.25 -29.71
N GLY A 469 10.17 -3.92 -28.46
CA GLY A 469 9.83 -2.56 -28.06
C GLY A 469 10.42 -2.21 -26.69
N ASN A 470 10.57 -0.90 -26.48
CA ASN A 470 10.97 -0.32 -25.20
C ASN A 470 9.93 0.72 -24.83
N ILE A 471 9.47 0.69 -23.57
CA ILE A 471 8.45 1.59 -23.05
C ILE A 471 8.98 2.23 -21.77
N THR A 472 8.76 3.54 -21.65
CA THR A 472 9.13 4.34 -20.47
C THR A 472 7.85 4.87 -19.83
N SER A 473 7.57 4.52 -18.58
CA SER A 473 6.39 5.03 -17.88
C SER A 473 6.35 6.57 -17.91
N PRO A 474 5.18 7.21 -18.15
CA PRO A 474 3.84 6.64 -18.27
C PRO A 474 3.40 6.31 -19.71
N SER A 475 4.33 6.01 -20.62
CA SER A 475 3.96 5.63 -21.99
C SER A 475 3.43 4.19 -22.07
N THR A 476 2.57 3.93 -23.05
CA THR A 476 2.12 2.58 -23.44
C THR A 476 2.48 2.29 -24.90
N SER A 477 2.43 1.02 -25.31
CA SER A 477 2.53 0.64 -26.72
C SER A 477 1.35 -0.25 -27.12
N GLU A 478 0.79 0.00 -28.29
CA GLU A 478 -0.30 -0.81 -28.86
C GLU A 478 0.26 -1.73 -29.95
N GLU A 479 -0.08 -3.02 -29.83
CA GLU A 479 0.25 -4.06 -30.80
C GLU A 479 -1.04 -4.79 -31.20
N SER A 480 -1.21 -5.15 -32.47
CA SER A 480 -2.42 -5.84 -32.94
C SER A 480 -2.13 -7.27 -33.36
N ALA A 481 -2.90 -8.24 -32.84
CA ALA A 481 -2.86 -9.61 -33.33
C ALA A 481 -3.65 -9.80 -34.61
N VAL A 482 -3.11 -10.63 -35.49
CA VAL A 482 -3.80 -11.19 -36.67
C VAL A 482 -3.70 -12.72 -36.71
N ASP A 483 -3.02 -13.35 -35.73
CA ASP A 483 -2.70 -14.79 -35.76
C ASP A 483 -3.47 -15.60 -34.71
N LEU A 484 -3.72 -16.88 -35.02
CA LEU A 484 -4.42 -17.90 -34.24
C LEU A 484 -3.51 -18.68 -33.28
N SER A 485 -2.21 -18.38 -33.27
CA SER A 485 -1.23 -19.07 -32.42
C SER A 485 -1.12 -18.42 -31.04
N VAL A 486 -0.68 -19.20 -30.03
CA VAL A 486 -0.37 -18.70 -28.69
C VAL A 486 0.56 -17.50 -28.80
N ILE A 487 0.14 -16.37 -28.23
CA ILE A 487 0.96 -15.17 -28.11
C ILE A 487 1.76 -15.31 -26.83
N SER A 488 3.07 -15.45 -26.99
CA SER A 488 4.03 -15.32 -25.90
C SER A 488 4.61 -13.91 -25.88
N VAL A 489 4.37 -13.16 -24.82
CA VAL A 489 5.02 -11.86 -24.57
C VAL A 489 6.04 -12.05 -23.45
N LEU A 490 7.28 -11.69 -23.74
CA LEU A 490 8.41 -11.81 -22.83
C LEU A 490 8.95 -10.42 -22.51
N PHE A 491 9.00 -10.08 -21.22
CA PHE A 491 9.68 -8.90 -20.72
C PHE A 491 11.10 -9.26 -20.26
N ASN A 492 12.03 -8.32 -20.37
CA ASN A 492 13.43 -8.58 -20.08
C ASN A 492 13.69 -8.91 -18.59
N SER A 493 14.59 -9.86 -18.38
CA SER A 493 15.16 -10.34 -17.11
C SER A 493 15.81 -9.28 -16.19
N SER A 494 15.92 -8.02 -16.60
CA SER A 494 16.53 -6.95 -15.78
C SER A 494 15.63 -6.42 -14.64
N GLY A 495 14.46 -7.04 -14.42
CA GLY A 495 13.70 -6.93 -13.15
C GLY A 495 12.36 -6.21 -13.22
N ASN A 496 12.01 -5.54 -14.33
CA ASN A 496 10.72 -4.87 -14.47
C ASN A 496 9.78 -5.70 -15.35
N GLY A 497 8.60 -6.03 -14.83
CA GLY A 497 7.52 -6.65 -15.59
C GLY A 497 6.68 -5.64 -16.38
N GLY A 498 5.67 -6.15 -17.09
CA GLY A 498 4.64 -5.36 -17.75
C GLY A 498 3.23 -5.82 -17.40
N ARG A 499 2.22 -5.07 -17.82
CA ARG A 499 0.80 -5.48 -17.85
C ARG A 499 0.32 -5.43 -19.29
N ILE A 500 -0.60 -6.31 -19.66
CA ILE A 500 -1.14 -6.37 -21.01
C ILE A 500 -2.66 -6.30 -20.92
N LEU A 501 -3.25 -5.26 -21.52
CA LEU A 501 -4.69 -5.14 -21.70
C LEU A 501 -5.04 -5.68 -23.09
N SER A 502 -5.84 -6.73 -23.13
CA SER A 502 -6.43 -7.24 -24.36
C SER A 502 -7.75 -6.53 -24.62
N SER A 503 -7.98 -6.13 -25.87
CA SER A 503 -9.24 -5.53 -26.31
C SER A 503 -9.71 -6.18 -27.61
N SER A 504 -10.97 -6.63 -27.66
CA SER A 504 -11.55 -7.25 -28.85
C SER A 504 -13.00 -6.80 -29.08
N GLY A 505 -13.38 -6.61 -30.34
CA GLY A 505 -14.69 -6.08 -30.73
C GLY A 505 -14.91 -4.59 -30.40
N ALA A 506 -16.15 -4.13 -30.58
CA ALA A 506 -16.53 -2.72 -30.41
C ALA A 506 -16.91 -2.34 -28.96
N ASN A 507 -17.27 -3.32 -28.13
CA ASN A 507 -17.71 -3.13 -26.74
C ASN A 507 -16.62 -3.60 -25.75
N GLY A 508 -16.81 -3.35 -24.46
CA GLY A 508 -15.99 -3.92 -23.38
C GLY A 508 -15.92 -3.03 -22.14
N ALA A 509 -15.73 -3.65 -20.98
CA ALA A 509 -15.57 -2.94 -19.71
C ALA A 509 -14.37 -3.50 -18.95
N VAL A 510 -13.57 -2.64 -18.34
CA VAL A 510 -12.40 -3.05 -17.55
C VAL A 510 -12.16 -2.09 -16.39
N VAL A 511 -11.75 -2.63 -15.25
CA VAL A 511 -11.24 -1.82 -14.14
C VAL A 511 -9.75 -1.56 -14.36
N ILE A 512 -9.38 -0.29 -14.42
CA ILE A 512 -7.99 0.13 -14.69
C ILE A 512 -7.31 0.44 -13.35
N PRO A 513 -6.27 -0.32 -12.96
CA PRO A 513 -5.52 -0.04 -11.74
C PRO A 513 -4.59 1.17 -11.95
N HIS A 514 -4.18 1.81 -10.85
CA HIS A 514 -3.16 2.85 -10.91
C HIS A 514 -1.79 2.27 -11.32
N ASP A 515 -0.90 3.12 -11.83
CA ASP A 515 0.37 2.67 -12.45
C ASP A 515 1.31 1.95 -11.45
N GLY A 516 1.17 2.28 -10.16
CA GLY A 516 1.92 1.71 -9.04
C GLY A 516 1.33 0.41 -8.47
N PHE A 517 0.26 -0.14 -9.03
CA PHE A 517 -0.46 -1.29 -8.47
C PHE A 517 0.11 -2.63 -8.92
N GLU A 518 0.42 -3.53 -8.01
CA GLU A 518 0.78 -4.93 -8.26
C GLU A 518 1.92 -5.04 -9.28
N ARG A 519 3.12 -4.59 -8.91
CA ARG A 519 4.36 -4.77 -9.67
C ARG A 519 5.02 -6.08 -9.23
N CYS A 520 4.75 -7.17 -9.93
CA CYS A 520 5.14 -8.52 -9.51
C CYS A 520 6.41 -8.99 -10.21
N VAL A 521 7.25 -9.68 -9.45
CA VAL A 521 8.47 -10.34 -9.91
C VAL A 521 8.48 -11.78 -9.38
N ALA A 522 8.69 -12.74 -10.27
CA ALA A 522 8.92 -14.13 -9.90
C ALA A 522 10.34 -14.29 -9.32
N ILE A 523 10.44 -14.87 -8.12
CA ILE A 523 11.70 -15.17 -7.43
C ILE A 523 11.98 -16.67 -7.48
N ASN A 524 11.01 -17.52 -7.11
CA ASN A 524 11.12 -18.99 -7.06
C ASN A 524 12.39 -19.47 -6.33
N VAL A 525 12.59 -18.97 -5.11
CA VAL A 525 13.72 -19.32 -4.26
C VAL A 525 13.23 -19.84 -2.93
N GLN A 526 13.75 -21.01 -2.54
CA GLN A 526 13.65 -21.52 -1.18
C GLN A 526 14.96 -21.22 -0.43
N ALA A 527 14.91 -20.30 0.54
CA ALA A 527 16.07 -19.96 1.36
C ALA A 527 15.66 -19.62 2.79
N SER A 528 16.31 -20.25 3.77
CA SER A 528 16.09 -19.95 5.19
C SER A 528 16.70 -18.60 5.64
N GLY A 529 17.53 -18.01 4.79
CA GLY A 529 18.25 -16.75 5.00
C GLY A 529 17.57 -15.53 4.39
N TRP A 530 18.32 -14.43 4.28
CA TRP A 530 17.86 -13.22 3.58
C TRP A 530 17.97 -13.40 2.07
N ILE A 531 16.89 -13.12 1.36
CA ILE A 531 16.77 -13.08 -0.09
C ILE A 531 16.89 -11.63 -0.51
N LYS A 532 17.82 -11.33 -1.41
CA LYS A 532 18.00 -10.01 -1.99
C LYS A 532 17.13 -9.88 -3.23
N THR A 533 16.31 -8.84 -3.26
CA THR A 533 15.45 -8.51 -4.39
C THR A 533 15.62 -7.04 -4.77
N ILE A 534 15.39 -6.74 -6.04
CA ILE A 534 15.44 -5.38 -6.55
C ILE A 534 14.03 -4.79 -6.46
N LEU A 535 13.91 -3.60 -5.89
CA LEU A 535 12.69 -2.82 -5.84
C LEU A 535 12.37 -2.29 -7.25
N PRO A 536 11.14 -2.40 -7.78
CA PRO A 536 10.80 -2.00 -9.16
C PRO A 536 10.62 -0.47 -9.31
N TRP A 537 11.54 0.30 -8.73
CA TRP A 537 11.69 1.76 -8.81
C TRP A 537 13.19 2.11 -8.87
N GLY A 538 13.52 3.35 -9.26
CA GLY A 538 14.93 3.76 -9.35
C GLY A 538 15.54 4.05 -7.97
N ASP A 539 16.84 3.81 -7.82
CA ASP A 539 17.61 4.21 -6.64
C ASP A 539 17.66 5.74 -6.49
N ILE A 540 17.23 6.25 -5.34
CA ILE A 540 17.31 7.68 -4.97
C ILE A 540 18.06 7.91 -3.65
N SER A 541 18.83 6.93 -3.18
CA SER A 541 19.61 7.00 -1.93
C SER A 541 20.60 8.17 -1.87
N ARG A 542 21.03 8.67 -3.04
CA ARG A 542 21.96 9.81 -3.17
C ARG A 542 21.26 11.14 -3.51
N ALA A 543 19.94 11.13 -3.64
CA ALA A 543 19.16 12.31 -3.98
C ALA A 543 19.10 13.28 -2.78
N GLY A 544 19.03 14.58 -3.08
CA GLY A 544 18.78 15.59 -2.05
C GLY A 544 17.33 15.55 -1.55
N GLU A 545 17.04 16.12 -0.38
CA GLU A 545 15.69 16.13 0.20
C GLU A 545 14.61 16.69 -0.74
N LYS A 546 14.94 17.75 -1.49
CA LYS A 546 14.04 18.31 -2.51
C LYS A 546 13.72 17.32 -3.63
N GLU A 547 14.71 16.56 -4.07
CA GLU A 547 14.55 15.58 -5.14
C GLU A 547 13.76 14.36 -4.64
N ILE A 548 13.99 13.91 -3.40
CA ILE A 548 13.20 12.85 -2.76
C ILE A 548 11.73 13.26 -2.64
N ASN A 549 11.46 14.49 -2.17
CA ASN A 549 10.11 15.00 -2.04
C ASN A 549 9.41 15.11 -3.41
N SER A 550 10.13 15.60 -4.45
CA SER A 550 9.61 15.58 -5.82
C SER A 550 9.34 14.16 -6.31
N ALA A 551 10.26 13.22 -6.06
CA ALA A 551 10.12 11.82 -6.45
C ALA A 551 8.91 11.16 -5.80
N TRP A 552 8.61 11.48 -4.54
CA TRP A 552 7.40 11.01 -3.85
C TRP A 552 6.10 11.65 -4.36
N LYS A 553 6.14 12.92 -4.75
CA LYS A 553 4.96 13.64 -5.30
C LYS A 553 4.60 13.16 -6.70
N GLU A 554 5.60 13.02 -7.57
CA GLU A 554 5.44 12.48 -8.92
C GLU A 554 5.24 10.96 -8.90
N GLY A 555 5.80 10.32 -7.87
CA GLY A 555 5.91 8.89 -7.61
C GLY A 555 6.72 8.13 -8.65
N THR A 556 7.85 8.73 -9.00
CA THR A 556 9.01 8.03 -9.57
C THR A 556 9.70 7.16 -8.53
N TYR A 557 9.46 7.41 -7.23
CA TYR A 557 9.83 6.55 -6.11
C TYR A 557 8.70 6.49 -5.06
N PRO A 558 8.41 5.33 -4.46
CA PRO A 558 7.33 5.18 -3.51
C PRO A 558 7.76 5.63 -2.12
N SER A 559 6.93 6.43 -1.49
CA SER A 559 7.12 6.87 -0.09
C SER A 559 6.52 5.89 0.92
N SER A 560 5.61 5.04 0.43
CA SER A 560 4.92 4.03 1.21
C SER A 560 4.64 2.84 0.30
N LEU A 561 4.95 1.64 0.79
CA LEU A 561 4.91 0.41 0.02
C LEU A 561 4.01 -0.61 0.70
N ARG A 562 3.30 -1.40 -0.11
CA ARG A 562 2.69 -2.67 0.29
C ARG A 562 3.38 -3.78 -0.49
N ILE A 563 3.77 -4.83 0.21
CA ILE A 563 4.60 -5.92 -0.29
C ILE A 563 3.82 -7.19 -0.05
N ARG A 564 3.49 -7.93 -1.09
CA ARG A 564 2.77 -9.20 -0.96
C ARG A 564 3.64 -10.32 -1.48
N ILE A 565 3.75 -11.38 -0.71
CA ILE A 565 4.45 -12.58 -1.12
C ILE A 565 3.46 -13.70 -1.37
N TYR A 566 3.68 -14.42 -2.47
CA TYR A 566 2.87 -15.56 -2.89
C TYR A 566 3.75 -16.77 -3.13
N ALA A 567 3.20 -17.96 -2.88
CA ALA A 567 3.82 -19.22 -3.26
C ALA A 567 2.76 -20.31 -3.39
N GLU A 568 3.23 -21.52 -3.66
CA GLU A 568 2.40 -22.71 -3.70
C GLU A 568 1.95 -23.12 -2.28
N VAL A 569 0.63 -23.25 -2.08
CA VAL A 569 0.03 -23.78 -0.84
C VAL A 569 -1.12 -24.70 -1.22
N ASP A 570 -1.09 -25.94 -0.72
CA ASP A 570 -2.11 -26.97 -1.02
C ASP A 570 -2.40 -27.09 -2.52
N ASP A 571 -1.34 -27.28 -3.33
CA ASP A 571 -1.35 -27.37 -4.81
C ASP A 571 -1.84 -26.09 -5.54
N ASN A 572 -2.22 -25.03 -4.83
CA ASN A 572 -2.56 -23.74 -5.46
C ASN A 572 -1.28 -22.94 -5.68
N PRO A 573 -0.92 -22.57 -6.93
CA PRO A 573 0.40 -22.04 -7.29
C PRO A 573 0.67 -20.60 -6.80
N SER A 574 -0.36 -19.84 -6.43
CA SER A 574 -0.27 -18.39 -6.21
C SER A 574 -1.11 -17.95 -5.02
N SER A 575 -0.98 -18.67 -3.91
CA SER A 575 -1.63 -18.39 -2.63
C SER A 575 -0.88 -17.31 -1.86
N ALA A 576 -1.59 -16.40 -1.21
CA ALA A 576 -0.97 -15.35 -0.40
C ALA A 576 -0.38 -15.94 0.89
N LEU A 577 0.88 -15.63 1.15
CA LEU A 577 1.59 -16.12 2.35
C LEU A 577 1.68 -15.04 3.43
N ALA A 578 2.08 -13.83 3.04
CA ALA A 578 2.26 -12.72 3.94
C ALA A 578 2.16 -11.38 3.21
N THR A 579 1.85 -10.34 3.97
CA THR A 579 1.87 -8.95 3.51
C THR A 579 2.74 -8.11 4.43
N GLY A 580 3.60 -7.28 3.85
CA GLY A 580 4.35 -6.24 4.51
C GLY A 580 3.84 -4.86 4.10
N TRP A 581 3.91 -3.90 5.02
CA TRP A 581 3.70 -2.49 4.74
C TRP A 581 4.89 -1.71 5.27
N ALA A 582 5.42 -0.79 4.46
CA ALA A 582 6.57 0.04 4.83
C ALA A 582 6.23 1.51 4.58
N PHE A 583 6.58 2.37 5.53
CA PHE A 583 6.23 3.79 5.51
C PHE A 583 7.46 4.63 5.83
N HIS A 584 7.81 5.56 4.94
CA HIS A 584 8.69 6.66 5.31
C HIS A 584 7.93 7.59 6.25
N LEU A 585 8.51 7.81 7.44
CA LEU A 585 7.93 8.64 8.47
C LEU A 585 8.81 9.87 8.66
N PRO A 586 8.37 11.05 8.21
CA PRO A 586 9.04 12.30 8.55
C PRO A 586 9.17 12.43 10.07
N ARG A 587 10.32 12.91 10.52
CA ARG A 587 10.61 13.14 11.94
C ARG A 587 10.76 14.62 12.17
N LEU A 588 10.04 15.15 13.14
CA LEU A 588 10.29 16.49 13.64
C LEU A 588 11.44 16.39 14.63
N THR A 589 12.52 17.11 14.37
CA THR A 589 13.76 17.09 15.15
C THR A 589 14.00 18.45 15.78
N TYR A 590 14.53 18.43 17.00
CA TYR A 590 15.06 19.57 17.71
C TYR A 590 16.55 19.30 17.95
N THR A 591 17.41 20.10 17.33
CA THR A 591 18.86 20.00 17.48
C THR A 591 19.32 20.96 18.57
N PHE A 592 20.04 20.44 19.56
CA PHE A 592 20.54 21.25 20.67
C PHE A 592 21.77 22.08 20.24
N ASP A 593 21.83 23.36 20.62
CA ASP A 593 23.05 24.17 20.46
C ASP A 593 24.04 23.87 21.60
N THR A 594 24.79 22.78 21.46
CA THR A 594 25.77 22.36 22.46
C THR A 594 27.15 22.13 21.85
N SER A 595 28.15 22.06 22.72
CA SER A 595 29.53 21.70 22.31
C SER A 595 29.66 20.30 21.69
N ILE A 596 28.64 19.43 21.82
CA ILE A 596 28.60 18.10 21.23
C ILE A 596 27.65 18.15 20.02
N SER A 597 28.22 18.08 18.82
CA SER A 597 27.44 18.09 17.58
C SER A 597 26.55 16.87 17.46
N GLY A 598 25.32 17.07 16.96
CA GLY A 598 24.40 15.98 16.62
C GLY A 598 23.55 15.47 17.79
N LEU A 599 23.53 16.19 18.92
CA LEU A 599 22.53 15.94 19.95
C LEU A 599 21.17 16.45 19.47
N GLU A 600 20.17 15.58 19.53
CA GLU A 600 18.82 15.87 19.10
C GLU A 600 17.76 15.21 20.00
N LEU A 601 16.57 15.80 19.95
CA LEU A 601 15.31 15.20 20.38
C LEU A 601 14.44 15.10 19.13
N ALA A 602 13.81 13.96 18.90
CA ALA A 602 12.97 13.76 17.72
C ALA A 602 11.63 13.13 18.09
N THR A 603 10.59 13.47 17.33
CA THR A 603 9.25 12.89 17.44
C THR A 603 8.78 12.38 16.07
N THR A 604 8.22 11.17 16.04
CA THR A 604 7.69 10.54 14.83
C THR A 604 6.68 9.44 15.17
N ALA A 605 5.56 9.39 14.44
CA ALA A 605 4.49 8.39 14.63
C ALA A 605 4.09 8.15 16.11
N GLY A 606 4.05 9.22 16.92
CA GLY A 606 3.73 9.16 18.35
C GLY A 606 4.90 8.80 19.28
N ALA A 607 6.01 8.31 18.75
CA ALA A 607 7.21 8.01 19.54
C ALA A 607 8.10 9.25 19.72
N ILE A 608 8.76 9.33 20.88
CA ILE A 608 9.70 10.40 21.22
C ILE A 608 11.03 9.79 21.60
N MET A 609 12.10 10.29 21.01
CA MET A 609 13.42 9.70 21.03
C MET A 609 14.49 10.78 21.20
N THR A 610 15.59 10.45 21.88
CA THR A 610 16.70 11.39 22.07
C THR A 610 18.02 10.65 22.20
N ASN A 611 19.10 11.29 21.79
CA ASN A 611 20.47 10.84 22.04
C ASN A 611 21.19 11.70 23.11
N TYR A 612 20.51 12.67 23.72
CA TYR A 612 21.04 13.50 24.82
C TYR A 612 20.95 12.77 26.18
N PRO A 613 21.98 12.82 27.06
CA PRO A 613 23.21 13.64 26.97
C PRO A 613 24.45 12.95 26.40
N GLN A 614 24.47 11.62 26.27
CA GLN A 614 25.70 10.84 26.01
C GLN A 614 25.80 10.26 24.60
N VAL A 615 25.09 10.81 23.61
CA VAL A 615 24.97 10.28 22.23
C VAL A 615 24.30 8.89 22.16
N GLN A 616 24.01 8.26 23.31
CA GLN A 616 23.28 7.02 23.38
C GLN A 616 21.79 7.28 23.12
N ALA A 617 21.27 6.67 22.06
CA ALA A 617 19.85 6.67 21.75
C ALA A 617 19.02 6.14 22.93
N THR A 618 17.92 6.81 23.22
CA THR A 618 16.93 6.45 24.23
C THR A 618 15.54 6.82 23.73
N ALA A 619 14.54 6.02 24.12
CA ALA A 619 13.13 6.33 23.88
C ALA A 619 12.52 6.93 25.16
N ILE A 620 11.78 8.02 25.01
CA ILE A 620 11.01 8.68 26.08
C ILE A 620 9.56 8.20 26.04
N SER A 621 8.99 8.13 24.83
CA SER A 621 7.64 7.63 24.59
C SER A 621 7.61 6.71 23.36
N GLY A 622 6.66 5.78 23.34
CA GLY A 622 6.50 4.77 22.30
C GLY A 622 5.36 5.08 21.34
N PRO A 623 5.30 4.36 20.21
CA PRO A 623 4.17 4.47 19.29
C PRO A 623 2.87 3.98 19.95
N SER A 624 1.74 4.53 19.50
CA SER A 624 0.42 4.10 19.96
C SER A 624 0.04 2.73 19.40
N ASP A 625 -0.28 1.79 20.27
CA ASP A 625 -0.81 0.47 19.93
C ASP A 625 -2.07 0.20 20.76
N ARG A 626 -3.05 -0.49 20.17
CA ARG A 626 -4.27 -0.90 20.87
C ARG A 626 -4.36 -2.43 20.88
N SER A 627 -4.04 -3.02 22.03
CA SER A 627 -4.36 -4.40 22.35
C SER A 627 -5.75 -4.46 23.01
N GLY A 628 -6.69 -5.14 22.35
CA GLY A 628 -8.04 -5.35 22.89
C GLY A 628 -8.12 -6.63 23.74
N PRO A 629 -9.24 -6.88 24.44
CA PRO A 629 -9.48 -8.19 25.03
C PRO A 629 -9.53 -9.28 23.95
N GLY A 630 -8.82 -10.39 24.18
CA GLY A 630 -8.60 -11.47 23.19
C GLY A 630 -7.34 -11.25 22.32
N PRO A 631 -7.11 -12.09 21.29
CA PRO A 631 -5.97 -11.95 20.39
C PRO A 631 -6.25 -10.87 19.34
N ARG A 632 -6.48 -9.62 19.80
CA ARG A 632 -6.79 -8.49 18.92
C ARG A 632 -5.64 -7.50 18.95
N PHE A 633 -5.17 -7.13 17.77
CA PHE A 633 -4.15 -6.11 17.62
C PHE A 633 -4.60 -5.11 16.56
N SER A 634 -4.72 -3.85 16.97
CA SER A 634 -5.02 -2.74 16.08
C SER A 634 -3.97 -1.66 16.24
N ALA A 635 -3.44 -1.17 15.12
CA ALA A 635 -2.53 -0.04 15.10
C ALA A 635 -3.07 1.04 14.15
N THR A 636 -3.02 2.28 14.62
CA THR A 636 -3.28 3.46 13.80
C THR A 636 -2.02 4.30 13.78
N ILE A 637 -1.34 4.37 12.65
CA ILE A 637 -0.06 5.07 12.51
C ILE A 637 -0.34 6.53 12.08
N PRO A 638 -0.06 7.54 12.92
CA PRO A 638 -0.11 8.93 12.50
C PRO A 638 1.13 9.27 11.66
N ILE A 639 0.92 9.82 10.47
CA ILE A 639 1.98 10.34 9.61
C ILE A 639 1.76 11.83 9.43
N ALA A 640 2.66 12.65 9.99
CA ALA A 640 2.61 14.09 9.86
C ALA A 640 3.49 14.56 8.70
N TYR A 641 2.90 15.34 7.79
CA TYR A 641 3.61 15.98 6.68
C TYR A 641 3.69 17.49 6.89
N PRO A 642 4.89 18.08 6.80
CA PRO A 642 5.01 19.53 6.81
C PRO A 642 4.42 20.14 5.53
N THR A 643 3.56 21.14 5.69
CA THR A 643 3.05 22.00 4.61
C THR A 643 3.76 23.37 4.68
N GLY A 644 4.19 23.89 3.53
CA GLY A 644 4.92 25.18 3.45
C GLY A 644 6.45 25.08 3.40
N ASP A 645 7.12 26.23 3.37
CA ASP A 645 8.58 26.31 3.51
C ASP A 645 8.95 25.80 4.90
N GLN A 646 9.75 24.74 4.93
CA GLN A 646 10.10 23.97 6.12
C GLN A 646 10.48 24.87 7.29
N ILE A 647 9.95 24.55 8.47
CA ILE A 647 10.40 25.17 9.73
C ILE A 647 11.85 24.74 9.91
N SER A 648 12.76 25.62 9.52
CA SER A 648 14.13 25.63 9.98
C SER A 648 14.30 26.92 10.75
N GLY A 649 14.46 26.83 12.07
CA GLY A 649 14.71 28.04 12.86
C GLY A 649 14.63 27.84 14.37
N SER A 650 15.10 28.87 15.06
CA SER A 650 15.15 28.99 16.51
C SER A 650 14.06 29.91 17.09
N SER A 651 13.08 30.31 16.28
CA SER A 651 11.95 31.12 16.74
C SER A 651 10.79 30.26 17.21
N ALA A 652 9.98 30.77 18.15
CA ALA A 652 8.71 30.15 18.50
C ALA A 652 7.77 30.07 17.28
N VAL A 653 7.05 28.96 17.19
CA VAL A 653 6.15 28.63 16.07
C VAL A 653 4.83 28.10 16.63
N ASP A 654 3.71 28.62 16.13
CA ASP A 654 2.40 28.02 16.35
C ASP A 654 2.14 26.99 15.24
N VAL A 655 1.85 25.76 15.65
CA VAL A 655 1.65 24.61 14.77
C VAL A 655 0.18 24.25 14.74
N ASP A 656 -0.39 24.22 13.54
CA ASP A 656 -1.71 23.67 13.28
C ASP A 656 -1.56 22.25 12.71
N LEU A 657 -2.03 21.26 13.48
CA LEU A 657 -2.16 19.88 13.03
C LEU A 657 -3.58 19.61 12.57
N THR A 658 -3.75 19.20 11.32
CA THR A 658 -5.06 18.87 10.73
C THR A 658 -5.09 17.42 10.27
N LEU A 659 -6.13 16.66 10.63
CA LEU A 659 -6.35 15.32 10.09
C LEU A 659 -6.93 15.41 8.67
N VAL A 660 -6.18 15.02 7.65
CA VAL A 660 -6.63 15.09 6.26
C VAL A 660 -7.47 13.88 5.89
N ARG A 661 -6.95 12.67 6.13
CA ARG A 661 -7.63 11.41 5.79
C ARG A 661 -7.17 10.25 6.67
N ARG A 662 -8.01 9.21 6.73
CA ARG A 662 -7.71 7.94 7.39
C ARG A 662 -7.93 6.78 6.43
N ASP A 663 -6.85 6.10 6.10
CA ASP A 663 -6.83 4.98 5.16
C ASP A 663 -6.76 3.65 5.95
N GLN A 664 -7.73 2.76 5.74
CA GLN A 664 -7.68 1.41 6.29
C GLN A 664 -6.93 0.50 5.31
N LEU A 665 -5.80 -0.07 5.76
CA LEU A 665 -4.97 -0.90 4.90
C LEU A 665 -5.38 -2.38 4.93
N ILE A 666 -5.76 -2.88 6.10
CA ILE A 666 -6.16 -4.27 6.29
C ILE A 666 -7.04 -4.43 7.54
N SER A 667 -7.93 -5.42 7.49
CA SER A 667 -8.63 -5.97 8.64
C SER A 667 -8.95 -7.44 8.37
N SER A 668 -8.04 -8.33 8.77
CA SER A 668 -8.21 -9.78 8.61
C SER A 668 -7.51 -10.53 9.74
N VAL A 669 -7.62 -11.86 9.74
CA VAL A 669 -6.99 -12.73 10.73
C VAL A 669 -5.57 -13.05 10.26
N ALA A 670 -4.57 -12.75 11.09
CA ALA A 670 -3.16 -13.02 10.86
C ALA A 670 -2.62 -14.02 11.90
N TYR A 671 -1.61 -14.81 11.54
CA TYR A 671 -1.00 -15.78 12.48
C TYR A 671 0.24 -15.22 13.18
N GLU A 672 1.01 -14.38 12.50
CA GLU A 672 2.12 -13.66 13.09
C GLU A 672 2.08 -12.20 12.62
N VAL A 673 2.25 -11.26 13.56
CA VAL A 673 2.41 -9.83 13.23
C VAL A 673 3.75 -9.36 13.76
N ARG A 674 4.52 -8.67 12.92
CA ARG A 674 5.80 -8.06 13.27
C ARG A 674 5.79 -6.58 12.97
N ARG A 675 6.66 -5.87 13.67
CA ARG A 675 6.95 -4.46 13.43
C ARG A 675 8.46 -4.25 13.49
N GLY A 676 8.97 -3.41 12.60
CA GLY A 676 10.33 -2.92 12.69
C GLY A 676 10.44 -1.45 12.35
N TRP A 677 11.59 -0.88 12.69
CA TRP A 677 11.90 0.53 12.49
C TRP A 677 13.20 0.70 11.73
N THR A 678 13.27 1.77 10.95
CA THR A 678 14.46 2.20 10.23
C THR A 678 15.02 3.45 10.90
N GLY A 679 16.34 3.66 10.77
CA GLY A 679 17.04 4.83 11.31
C GLY A 679 17.70 4.59 12.67
N PRO A 680 18.32 5.64 13.23
CA PRO A 680 19.25 5.52 14.37
C PRO A 680 18.58 5.06 15.68
N TYR A 681 17.26 5.19 15.79
CA TYR A 681 16.52 4.88 17.02
C TYR A 681 15.72 3.57 16.96
N GLY A 682 15.81 2.79 15.88
CA GLY A 682 14.98 1.60 15.72
C GLY A 682 15.17 0.56 16.82
N GLY A 683 16.41 0.31 17.25
CA GLY A 683 16.71 -0.65 18.32
C GLY A 683 16.14 -0.23 19.69
N VAL A 684 16.11 1.08 19.98
CA VAL A 684 15.58 1.58 21.26
C VAL A 684 14.06 1.62 21.28
N LEU A 685 13.41 1.86 20.13
CA LEU A 685 11.96 1.76 20.00
C LEU A 685 11.48 0.30 20.14
N ALA A 686 12.22 -0.64 19.57
CA ALA A 686 11.96 -2.07 19.74
C ALA A 686 12.11 -2.52 21.20
N ALA A 687 13.17 -2.07 21.88
CA ALA A 687 13.38 -2.33 23.30
C ALA A 687 12.27 -1.70 24.17
N TRP A 688 11.86 -0.47 23.83
CA TRP A 688 10.78 0.22 24.55
C TRP A 688 9.44 -0.48 24.39
N SER A 689 9.09 -0.90 23.17
CA SER A 689 7.84 -1.62 22.88
C SER A 689 7.72 -2.93 23.67
N SER A 690 8.86 -3.54 24.02
CA SER A 690 8.92 -4.82 24.72
C SER A 690 9.27 -4.70 26.21
N GLN A 691 9.19 -3.51 26.80
CA GLN A 691 9.53 -3.31 28.21
C GLN A 691 8.66 -4.16 29.17
N ASP A 692 7.38 -4.36 28.82
CA ASP A 692 6.40 -5.02 29.68
C ASP A 692 6.70 -6.51 29.83
N LEU A 693 7.49 -7.06 28.89
CA LEU A 693 7.98 -8.43 28.93
C LEU A 693 8.85 -8.70 30.16
N THR A 694 9.45 -7.67 30.76
CA THR A 694 10.21 -7.81 32.01
C THR A 694 9.37 -8.27 33.20
N HIS A 695 8.04 -8.18 33.10
CA HIS A 695 7.11 -8.68 34.11
C HIS A 695 6.70 -10.15 33.91
N SER A 696 7.09 -10.79 32.80
CA SER A 696 6.82 -12.21 32.54
C SER A 696 7.79 -13.10 33.33
N GLU A 697 7.23 -14.06 34.06
CA GLU A 697 8.01 -15.10 34.75
C GLU A 697 8.57 -16.10 33.74
N ASP A 698 7.79 -16.46 32.71
CA ASP A 698 8.21 -17.38 31.66
C ASP A 698 9.40 -16.82 30.88
N TRP A 699 9.40 -15.52 30.55
CA TRP A 699 10.51 -14.86 29.87
C TRP A 699 11.77 -14.79 30.74
N ALA A 700 11.62 -14.61 32.05
CA ALA A 700 12.74 -14.60 32.98
C ALA A 700 13.42 -15.98 33.09
N ILE A 701 12.63 -17.07 32.99
CA ILE A 701 13.14 -18.45 33.07
C ILE A 701 13.68 -18.94 31.72
N PHE A 702 12.97 -18.65 30.62
CA PHE A 702 13.28 -19.10 29.26
C PHE A 702 13.35 -17.93 28.27
N PRO A 703 14.38 -17.07 28.38
CA PRO A 703 14.53 -15.95 27.46
C PRO A 703 14.67 -16.46 26.03
N GLN A 704 14.10 -15.71 25.08
CA GLN A 704 14.14 -15.99 23.63
C GLN A 704 13.30 -17.20 23.16
N GLN A 705 12.51 -17.83 24.03
CA GLN A 705 11.64 -18.95 23.65
C GLN A 705 10.16 -18.51 23.63
N LEU A 706 9.72 -17.95 22.49
CA LEU A 706 8.33 -17.51 22.28
C LEU A 706 7.29 -18.61 22.58
N GLN A 707 7.60 -19.86 22.24
CA GLN A 707 6.71 -21.00 22.44
C GLN A 707 6.47 -21.34 23.92
N MET A 708 7.36 -20.91 24.82
CA MET A 708 7.25 -21.16 26.26
C MET A 708 6.53 -20.02 26.98
N LEU A 709 6.18 -18.95 26.27
CA LEU A 709 5.65 -17.71 26.84
C LEU A 709 4.11 -17.80 26.98
N ASN A 710 3.63 -18.38 28.08
CA ASN A 710 2.20 -18.60 28.30
C ASN A 710 1.55 -17.53 29.20
N ASP A 711 2.35 -16.77 29.94
CA ASP A 711 1.90 -15.75 30.88
C ASP A 711 1.81 -14.32 30.29
N TYR A 712 2.33 -14.10 29.07
CA TYR A 712 2.44 -12.78 28.45
C TYR A 712 1.70 -12.70 27.11
N LYS A 713 1.13 -11.53 26.82
CA LYS A 713 0.62 -11.14 25.49
C LYS A 713 1.13 -9.72 25.21
N GLY A 714 1.71 -9.50 24.04
CA GLY A 714 2.32 -8.20 23.71
C GLY A 714 3.55 -8.35 22.83
N TRP A 715 4.33 -7.26 22.72
CA TRP A 715 5.52 -7.22 21.87
C TRP A 715 6.72 -7.91 22.53
N VAL A 716 7.36 -8.79 21.78
CA VAL A 716 8.58 -9.50 22.18
C VAL A 716 9.71 -9.08 21.25
N PRO A 717 10.92 -8.76 21.76
CA PRO A 717 12.03 -8.39 20.91
C PRO A 717 12.58 -9.63 20.21
N THR A 718 13.02 -9.46 18.97
CA THR A 718 13.74 -10.54 18.29
C THR A 718 15.06 -10.84 18.99
N PRO A 719 15.51 -12.12 19.03
CA PRO A 719 16.62 -12.57 19.88
C PRO A 719 18.03 -12.04 19.52
N THR A 720 18.12 -11.12 18.56
CA THR A 720 19.36 -10.46 18.16
C THR A 720 19.60 -9.19 18.99
N PRO A 721 20.80 -8.98 19.56
CA PRO A 721 21.13 -7.75 20.27
C PRO A 721 20.89 -6.51 19.40
N ASN A 722 20.27 -5.47 19.97
CA ASN A 722 19.92 -4.21 19.27
C ASN A 722 19.05 -4.39 18.01
N SER A 723 18.26 -5.46 17.95
CA SER A 723 17.36 -5.65 16.82
C SER A 723 16.30 -4.54 16.79
N PRO A 724 16.10 -3.87 15.64
CA PRO A 724 15.04 -2.87 15.49
C PRO A 724 13.70 -3.53 15.14
N GLU A 725 13.44 -4.76 15.62
CA GLU A 725 12.29 -5.58 15.22
C GLU A 725 11.67 -6.29 16.43
N THR A 726 10.35 -6.22 16.51
CA THR A 726 9.51 -6.88 17.51
C THR A 726 8.44 -7.75 16.85
N VAL A 727 8.08 -8.86 17.50
CA VAL A 727 6.96 -9.74 17.13
C VAL A 727 5.85 -9.64 18.16
N TYR A 728 4.59 -9.61 17.72
CA TYR A 728 3.44 -9.58 18.60
C TYR A 728 3.05 -11.01 18.99
N HIS A 729 3.09 -11.32 20.29
CA HIS A 729 2.83 -12.65 20.81
C HIS A 729 1.40 -12.77 21.38
N THR A 730 0.70 -13.83 20.97
CA THR A 730 -0.70 -14.11 21.34
C THR A 730 -0.92 -15.52 21.90
N GLN A 731 0.11 -16.17 22.43
CA GLN A 731 0.01 -17.50 23.06
C GLN A 731 -0.54 -18.59 22.11
N GLY A 732 -0.21 -18.49 20.82
CA GLY A 732 -0.64 -19.45 19.79
C GLY A 732 -2.07 -19.22 19.26
N GLU A 733 -2.77 -18.18 19.70
CA GLU A 733 -4.07 -17.80 19.11
C GLU A 733 -3.87 -16.90 17.88
N PRO A 734 -4.65 -17.07 16.80
CA PRO A 734 -4.59 -16.18 15.65
C PRO A 734 -5.05 -14.76 16.00
N ILE A 735 -4.41 -13.78 15.39
CA ILE A 735 -4.53 -12.35 15.67
C ILE A 735 -5.59 -11.74 14.76
N HIS A 736 -6.65 -11.16 15.32
CA HIS A 736 -7.47 -10.22 14.57
C HIS A 736 -6.68 -8.93 14.38
N PHE A 737 -6.10 -8.77 13.19
CA PHE A 737 -5.20 -7.69 12.86
C PHE A 737 -5.89 -6.61 12.06
N SER A 738 -5.80 -5.37 12.55
CA SER A 738 -6.26 -4.17 11.85
C SER A 738 -5.15 -3.15 11.77
N LEU A 739 -4.88 -2.64 10.56
CA LEU A 739 -3.91 -1.57 10.34
C LEU A 739 -4.57 -0.40 9.65
N GLN A 740 -4.37 0.77 10.24
CA GLN A 740 -4.87 2.04 9.74
C GLN A 740 -3.76 3.07 9.72
N ILE A 741 -3.88 4.02 8.79
CA ILE A 741 -2.98 5.15 8.69
C ILE A 741 -3.79 6.43 8.71
N SER A 742 -3.34 7.38 9.49
CA SER A 742 -3.91 8.71 9.55
C SER A 742 -2.89 9.69 9.02
N ILE A 743 -3.29 10.45 8.00
CA ILE A 743 -2.44 11.46 7.39
C ILE A 743 -2.77 12.79 8.03
N LEU A 744 -1.78 13.38 8.68
CA LEU A 744 -1.84 14.68 9.32
C LEU A 744 -1.06 15.69 8.48
N GLU A 745 -1.63 16.87 8.29
CA GLU A 745 -0.90 18.04 7.84
C GLU A 745 -0.39 18.83 9.02
N HIS A 746 0.86 19.26 8.92
CA HIS A 746 1.50 20.16 9.85
C HIS A 746 1.73 21.49 9.15
N GLU A 747 0.93 22.49 9.50
CA GLU A 747 1.14 23.87 9.10
C GLU A 747 1.81 24.64 10.24
N ALA A 748 2.81 25.44 9.93
CA ALA A 748 3.50 26.27 10.91
C ALA A 748 3.37 27.75 10.58
N ASN A 749 2.92 28.49 11.58
CA ASN A 749 2.78 29.94 11.52
C ASN A 749 3.79 30.55 12.49
N GLY A 750 4.62 31.48 11.98
CA GLY A 750 5.54 32.23 12.84
C GLY A 750 4.75 33.03 13.87
N VAL A 751 5.12 32.93 15.15
CA VAL A 751 4.49 33.71 16.21
C VAL A 751 4.86 35.19 15.98
N SER A 752 3.87 36.03 15.71
CA SER A 752 4.05 37.47 15.42
C SER A 752 4.40 38.31 16.63
#